data_AF-A0A7S4Q3E3-F1
#
_entry.id   AF-A0A7S4Q3E3-F1
#
_cell.length_a   1.000
_cell.length_b   1.000
_cell.length_c   1.000
_cell.angle_alpha   90.00
_cell.angle_beta   90.00
_cell.angle_gamma   90.00
#
_symmetry.space_group_name_H-M   'P 1'
#
loop_
_entity.id
_entity.type
_entity.pdbx_description
1 polymer ?
#
loop_
_entity_poly.entity_id
_entity_poly.type
_entity_poly.pdbx_seq_one_letter_code
_entity_poly.pdbx_strand_id
1 'polypeptide(L)'
;GMDAMELDGVALPPFASEENKQLDAEVKRKEAELESVEEKIESDGKRVKVMTDHLVNVQQELVNTQQLVDAKKHESETEDHLKALVNRQLGRLKAEIVRLQKQQDDTQDQINSYSNELMRGNEKLDQHKLELNWNQEQLEQWAIAARQKEEDELTLEKYRRADDSKVRELTLAIEKMTVENDRKRKDLADQVTETQARQIEMDKTAELFRQLHEDRKKLIAQWEESVNSMKTRDNQLERLGEEYATNLTRKRQKEEKMREKKRLHGEAEGENQKMEQAIQQSDRQLVRIRLDHMDVKGSLNGFKDEVEVMKNQLTACEVEKANARNQHAQTLKTLEMRKAKYEQLNSQAEATAKGLADAVQATKNKDQKSKDAEAARAEMLQAQKNVEKEMKAAKDTLYKESQELYRLRAEEANTLGEISGSQSAIKNLQFQISRLDQERQRQQELLYAVDFQSQLMQRKVARVSGERTVEEREEFNEKVEQLEKQMEEQKNLHTILSNQIKRQDAELKNANRTLATVKKDTEQMKSAMEELELQNTIVNRTVQQTVKEKEESLMQHDILRLEVKRLRQSVNSKSENLYSLENRKQQLQISMEEREKEIEVHTDVLKAQLRGAEDERHKAAIELAERKQKIYNLRSKYENVMNKVKKEDGEDQHSQAHYMIKAAQEKEELQRRGDELDDKIRRAEREIRSLENTLAHLVTRNQKYKENFQMASQQNQSELEEKQALEEQSRAANEVLFKKKKQLTQLQREEQEDHKRYEELQQNFERVQADSQQLNALLARIQEDVQAQGEKMERANQALEVSVRRATNAGVEMAEDSAASLDIMTRALRDENQSVIHALANALQDHSEDVLPLFESLCAEKGITKPSRPPSGASSRPGSGRSNSALALRTRGPS
;
A
#
# COMPACT_ATOMS: atom_id res chain seq x y z
N GLY A 1 168.57 124.95 17.98
CA GLY A 1 169.67 125.07 18.95
C GLY A 1 169.20 124.45 20.22
N MET A 2 169.97 123.50 20.78
CA MET A 2 169.52 122.46 21.71
C MET A 2 168.40 121.59 21.13
N ASP A 3 168.75 120.37 20.77
CA ASP A 3 167.83 119.33 20.33
C ASP A 3 167.11 118.70 21.53
N ALA A 4 165.83 118.35 21.34
CA ALA A 4 165.09 117.47 22.22
C ALA A 4 164.57 116.30 21.36
N MET A 5 165.05 115.09 21.65
CA MET A 5 164.87 113.93 20.78
C MET A 5 163.58 113.19 21.12
N GLU A 6 162.58 113.26 20.24
CA GLU A 6 161.40 112.39 20.31
C GLU A 6 161.80 110.95 19.93
N LEU A 7 161.24 109.97 20.64
CA LEU A 7 161.45 108.55 20.43
C LEU A 7 160.08 107.86 20.43
N ASP A 8 159.75 107.22 19.32
CA ASP A 8 158.45 106.56 19.12
C ASP A 8 158.40 105.18 19.81
N GLY A 9 157.23 104.83 20.35
CA GLY A 9 157.06 103.89 21.46
C GLY A 9 157.16 102.39 21.12
N VAL A 10 157.59 102.02 19.91
CA VAL A 10 157.51 100.66 19.37
C VAL A 10 158.89 99.99 19.20
N ALA A 11 159.98 100.75 19.29
CA ALA A 11 161.35 100.25 19.23
C ALA A 11 162.05 100.30 20.60
N LEU A 12 162.88 99.31 20.92
CA LEU A 12 163.75 99.40 22.11
C LEU A 12 164.72 100.58 21.98
N PRO A 13 165.00 101.32 23.09
CA PRO A 13 165.89 102.47 23.04
C PRO A 13 167.29 102.14 22.52
N PRO A 14 167.99 103.06 21.82
CA PRO A 14 169.31 102.79 21.22
C PRO A 14 170.42 102.31 22.17
N PHE A 15 170.23 102.51 23.48
CA PHE A 15 171.15 102.09 24.55
C PHE A 15 170.77 100.76 25.23
N ALA A 16 169.75 100.03 24.73
CA ALA A 16 169.37 98.73 25.27
C ALA A 16 170.49 97.68 25.10
N SER A 17 170.70 96.85 26.13
CA SER A 17 171.65 95.74 26.09
C SER A 17 171.29 94.70 25.03
N GLU A 18 172.28 93.98 24.51
CA GLU A 18 172.08 93.04 23.42
C GLU A 18 171.19 91.84 23.82
N GLU A 19 171.23 91.42 25.09
CA GLU A 19 170.31 90.44 25.66
C GLU A 19 168.84 90.89 25.56
N ASN A 20 168.54 92.16 25.84
CA ASN A 20 167.18 92.69 25.78
C ASN A 20 166.65 92.74 24.33
N LYS A 21 167.53 92.95 23.35
CA LYS A 21 167.17 92.89 21.91
C LYS A 21 166.90 91.46 21.46
N GLN A 22 167.67 90.48 21.96
CA GLN A 22 167.46 89.07 21.67
C GLN A 22 166.15 88.56 22.29
N LEU A 23 165.83 88.99 23.52
CA LEU A 23 164.55 88.69 24.17
C LEU A 23 163.35 89.29 23.40
N ASP A 24 163.43 90.55 22.96
CA ASP A 24 162.38 91.19 22.14
C ASP A 24 162.15 90.45 20.81
N ALA A 25 163.22 89.99 20.16
CA ALA A 25 163.12 89.18 18.95
C ALA A 25 162.52 87.78 19.20
N GLU A 26 162.81 87.14 20.34
CA GLU A 26 162.21 85.85 20.68
C GLU A 26 160.73 85.99 21.11
N VAL A 27 160.38 87.07 21.82
CA VAL A 27 159.00 87.42 22.16
C VAL A 27 158.18 87.62 20.87
N LYS A 28 158.65 88.47 19.95
CA LYS A 28 157.95 88.72 18.67
C LYS A 28 157.80 87.46 17.80
N ARG A 29 158.77 86.52 17.86
CA ARG A 29 158.60 85.22 17.20
C ARG A 29 157.52 84.37 17.87
N LYS A 30 157.48 84.34 19.21
CA LYS A 30 156.47 83.60 19.98
C LYS A 30 155.07 84.21 19.88
N GLU A 31 154.97 85.53 19.73
CA GLU A 31 153.71 86.24 19.44
C GLU A 31 153.17 85.82 18.06
N ALA A 32 154.00 85.82 17.01
CA ALA A 32 153.60 85.34 15.69
C ALA A 32 153.30 83.82 15.63
N GLU A 33 154.01 83.00 16.43
CA GLU A 33 153.69 81.58 16.62
C GLU A 33 152.34 81.40 17.34
N LEU A 34 152.02 82.26 18.32
CA LEU A 34 150.72 82.29 19.02
C LEU A 34 149.59 82.71 18.10
N GLU A 35 149.69 83.83 17.37
CA GLU A 35 148.67 84.29 16.41
C GLU A 35 148.32 83.18 15.41
N SER A 36 149.34 82.50 14.85
CA SER A 36 149.11 81.39 13.92
C SER A 36 148.49 80.15 14.58
N VAL A 37 148.61 79.97 15.89
CA VAL A 37 147.92 78.89 16.63
C VAL A 37 146.50 79.31 17.00
N GLU A 38 146.28 80.57 17.38
CA GLU A 38 144.98 81.13 17.69
C GLU A 38 144.06 81.16 16.46
N GLU A 39 144.55 81.55 15.28
CA GLU A 39 143.80 81.43 14.00
C GLU A 39 143.32 79.99 13.75
N LYS A 40 144.17 78.99 14.04
CA LYS A 40 143.82 77.57 13.86
C LYS A 40 142.80 77.10 14.89
N ILE A 41 142.95 77.50 16.16
CA ILE A 41 141.99 77.20 17.24
C ILE A 41 140.64 77.88 16.97
N GLU A 42 140.64 79.11 16.46
CA GLU A 42 139.40 79.82 16.12
C GLU A 42 138.73 79.19 14.88
N SER A 43 139.51 78.78 13.87
CA SER A 43 139.02 78.05 12.70
C SER A 43 138.40 76.69 13.06
N ASP A 44 139.10 75.85 13.84
CA ASP A 44 138.56 74.57 14.28
C ASP A 44 137.44 74.74 15.31
N GLY A 45 137.46 75.79 16.14
CA GLY A 45 136.36 76.16 17.03
C GLY A 45 135.09 76.55 16.25
N LYS A 46 135.22 77.36 15.19
CA LYS A 46 134.15 77.66 14.24
C LYS A 46 133.63 76.38 13.57
N ARG A 47 134.52 75.47 13.15
CA ARG A 47 134.16 74.18 12.54
C ARG A 47 133.41 73.27 13.51
N VAL A 48 133.87 73.14 14.75
CA VAL A 48 133.22 72.36 15.82
C VAL A 48 131.85 72.94 16.17
N LYS A 49 131.72 74.28 16.23
CA LYS A 49 130.42 74.93 16.44
C LYS A 49 129.44 74.58 15.32
N VAL A 50 129.83 74.78 14.05
CA VAL A 50 128.98 74.43 12.89
C VAL A 50 128.62 72.93 12.87
N MET A 51 129.53 72.04 13.26
CA MET A 51 129.24 70.60 13.36
C MET A 51 128.30 70.27 14.54
N THR A 52 128.40 70.99 15.67
CA THR A 52 127.49 70.85 16.81
C THR A 52 126.10 71.38 16.47
N ASP A 53 126.01 72.56 15.87
CA ASP A 53 124.75 73.16 15.42
C ASP A 53 124.07 72.27 14.36
N HIS A 54 124.84 71.67 13.44
CA HIS A 54 124.33 70.68 12.50
C HIS A 54 123.90 69.37 13.19
N LEU A 55 124.61 68.88 14.19
CA LEU A 55 124.23 67.70 14.97
C LEU A 55 122.91 67.92 15.73
N VAL A 56 122.71 69.10 16.32
CA VAL A 56 121.44 69.49 16.96
C VAL A 56 120.31 69.50 15.94
N ASN A 57 120.53 70.07 14.76
CA ASN A 57 119.54 70.04 13.66
C ASN A 57 119.23 68.61 13.19
N VAL A 58 120.23 67.73 13.07
CA VAL A 58 120.04 66.31 12.71
C VAL A 58 119.30 65.54 13.81
N GLN A 59 119.57 65.83 15.09
CA GLN A 59 118.81 65.27 16.22
C GLN A 59 117.36 65.75 16.22
N GLN A 60 117.11 67.04 15.93
CA GLN A 60 115.77 67.58 15.80
C GLN A 60 115.02 66.95 14.62
N GLU A 61 115.66 66.76 13.46
CA GLU A 61 115.07 66.06 12.32
C GLU A 61 114.83 64.57 12.60
N LEU A 62 115.67 63.91 13.40
CA LEU A 62 115.41 62.54 13.86
C LEU A 62 114.20 62.47 14.80
N VAL A 63 114.01 63.46 15.68
CA VAL A 63 112.80 63.57 16.51
C VAL A 63 111.56 63.90 15.68
N ASN A 64 111.67 64.81 14.71
CA ASN A 64 110.58 65.18 13.79
C ASN A 64 110.14 63.96 12.95
N THR A 65 111.09 63.20 12.40
CA THR A 65 110.81 62.00 11.61
C THR A 65 110.28 60.85 12.48
N GLN A 66 110.79 60.66 13.70
CA GLN A 66 110.22 59.69 14.66
C GLN A 66 108.77 60.02 15.01
N GLN A 67 108.46 61.29 15.32
CA GLN A 67 107.08 61.73 15.58
C GLN A 67 106.16 61.50 14.38
N LEU A 68 106.66 61.70 13.15
CA LEU A 68 105.91 61.45 11.92
C LEU A 68 105.69 59.93 11.68
N VAL A 69 106.66 59.08 12.02
CA VAL A 69 106.53 57.62 11.98
C VAL A 69 105.51 57.12 13.02
N ASP A 70 105.56 57.63 14.25
CA ASP A 70 104.60 57.26 15.30
C ASP A 70 103.18 57.76 14.97
N ALA A 71 103.04 58.96 14.40
CA ALA A 71 101.76 59.45 13.87
C ALA A 71 101.24 58.55 12.73
N LYS A 72 102.08 58.16 11.76
CA LYS A 72 101.69 57.24 10.68
C LYS A 72 101.36 55.84 11.17
N LYS A 73 102.01 55.38 12.24
CA LYS A 73 101.68 54.13 12.91
C LYS A 73 100.30 54.20 13.56
N HIS A 74 100.00 55.27 14.29
CA HIS A 74 98.67 55.48 14.88
C HIS A 74 97.58 55.65 13.81
N GLU A 75 97.85 56.34 12.70
CA GLU A 75 96.95 56.35 11.54
C GLU A 75 96.65 54.92 11.05
N SER A 76 97.69 54.10 10.81
CA SER A 76 97.51 52.69 10.41
C SER A 76 96.75 51.85 11.44
N GLU A 77 96.99 52.06 12.74
CA GLU A 77 96.24 51.40 13.83
C GLU A 77 94.75 51.82 13.81
N THR A 78 94.43 53.08 13.48
CA THR A 78 93.04 53.53 13.29
C THR A 78 92.40 53.02 12.00
N GLU A 79 93.15 52.90 10.90
CA GLU A 79 92.65 52.31 9.65
C GLU A 79 92.30 50.83 9.83
N ASP A 80 93.16 50.04 10.48
CA ASP A 80 92.86 48.63 10.77
C ASP A 80 91.70 48.49 11.78
N HIS A 81 91.53 49.42 12.74
CA HIS A 81 90.35 49.45 13.60
C HIS A 81 89.06 49.74 12.81
N LEU A 82 89.06 50.76 11.94
CA LEU A 82 87.92 51.10 11.08
C LEU A 82 87.58 49.96 10.13
N LYS A 83 88.59 49.32 9.53
CA LYS A 83 88.47 48.12 8.68
C LYS A 83 87.92 46.92 9.46
N ALA A 84 88.31 46.71 10.71
CA ALA A 84 87.72 45.68 11.58
C ALA A 84 86.25 45.99 11.91
N LEU A 85 85.90 47.25 12.18
CA LEU A 85 84.53 47.69 12.41
C LEU A 85 83.65 47.49 11.16
N VAL A 86 84.14 47.90 9.98
CA VAL A 86 83.46 47.70 8.68
C VAL A 86 83.29 46.21 8.39
N ASN A 87 84.32 45.38 8.58
CA ASN A 87 84.21 43.92 8.41
C ASN A 87 83.17 43.30 9.36
N ARG A 88 83.08 43.78 10.61
CA ARG A 88 82.05 43.33 11.57
C ARG A 88 80.64 43.73 11.15
N GLN A 89 80.44 44.96 10.66
CA GLN A 89 79.14 45.39 10.13
C GLN A 89 78.78 44.64 8.83
N LEU A 90 79.74 44.41 7.94
CA LEU A 90 79.57 43.63 6.71
C LEU A 90 79.22 42.16 7.02
N GLY A 91 79.83 41.57 8.05
CA GLY A 91 79.45 40.25 8.58
C GLY A 91 78.03 40.22 9.14
N ARG A 92 77.65 41.24 9.93
CA ARG A 92 76.28 41.40 10.44
C ARG A 92 75.26 41.54 9.30
N LEU A 93 75.55 42.39 8.31
CA LEU A 93 74.68 42.60 7.15
C LEU A 93 74.56 41.34 6.29
N LYS A 94 75.63 40.55 6.10
CA LYS A 94 75.54 39.24 5.44
C LYS A 94 74.65 38.26 6.22
N ALA A 95 74.78 38.18 7.54
CA ALA A 95 73.91 37.33 8.36
C ALA A 95 72.44 37.77 8.29
N GLU A 96 72.19 39.09 8.28
CA GLU A 96 70.84 39.65 8.14
C GLU A 96 70.25 39.44 6.74
N ILE A 97 71.04 39.54 5.68
CA ILE A 97 70.63 39.20 4.31
C ILE A 97 70.23 37.73 4.23
N VAL A 98 71.03 36.81 4.77
CA VAL A 98 70.69 35.37 4.80
C VAL A 98 69.43 35.11 5.64
N ARG A 99 69.24 35.84 6.75
CA ARG A 99 68.02 35.76 7.58
C ARG A 99 66.79 36.22 6.81
N LEU A 100 66.89 37.32 6.05
CA LEU A 100 65.81 37.88 5.24
C LEU A 100 65.52 37.02 4.00
N GLN A 101 66.55 36.47 3.34
CA GLN A 101 66.39 35.51 2.25
C GLN A 101 65.65 34.26 2.72
N LYS A 102 66.02 33.68 3.87
CA LYS A 102 65.26 32.56 4.42
C LYS A 102 63.80 32.95 4.71
N GLN A 103 63.53 34.14 5.27
CA GLN A 103 62.15 34.58 5.48
C GLN A 103 61.38 34.80 4.15
N GLN A 104 62.06 35.22 3.09
CA GLN A 104 61.49 35.29 1.74
C GLN A 104 61.16 33.88 1.21
N ASP A 105 62.06 32.90 1.38
CA ASP A 105 61.82 31.51 0.98
C ASP A 105 60.66 30.88 1.78
N ASP A 106 60.69 31.03 3.12
CA ASP A 106 59.63 30.57 4.04
C ASP A 106 58.25 31.19 3.67
N THR A 107 58.21 32.45 3.22
CA THR A 107 56.95 33.09 2.76
C THR A 107 56.55 32.69 1.34
N GLN A 108 57.51 32.42 0.46
CA GLN A 108 57.22 31.91 -0.88
C GLN A 108 56.61 30.50 -0.81
N ASP A 109 57.09 29.65 0.09
CA ASP A 109 56.48 28.32 0.33
C ASP A 109 55.09 28.41 0.95
N GLN A 110 54.82 29.41 1.81
CA GLN A 110 53.45 29.69 2.27
C GLN A 110 52.54 30.13 1.12
N ILE A 111 53.00 31.04 0.25
CA ILE A 111 52.27 31.46 -0.96
C ILE A 111 52.01 30.26 -1.88
N ASN A 112 52.99 29.37 -2.05
CA ASN A 112 52.85 28.14 -2.82
C ASN A 112 51.81 27.21 -2.18
N SER A 113 51.78 27.05 -0.86
CA SER A 113 50.76 26.25 -0.15
C SER A 113 49.37 26.83 -0.35
N TYR A 114 49.19 28.14 -0.11
CA TYR A 114 47.89 28.81 -0.30
C TYR A 114 47.43 28.78 -1.76
N SER A 115 48.33 28.87 -2.73
CA SER A 115 47.98 28.70 -4.16
C SER A 115 47.48 27.29 -4.46
N ASN A 116 48.12 26.26 -3.90
CA ASN A 116 47.69 24.86 -4.06
C ASN A 116 46.37 24.57 -3.32
N GLU A 117 46.16 25.17 -2.15
CA GLU A 117 44.89 25.09 -1.41
C GLU A 117 43.76 25.80 -2.14
N LEU A 118 44.03 26.98 -2.72
CA LEU A 118 43.06 27.74 -3.53
C LEU A 118 42.71 26.99 -4.82
N MET A 119 43.68 26.37 -5.50
CA MET A 119 43.41 25.51 -6.66
C MET A 119 42.52 24.32 -6.29
N ARG A 120 42.83 23.58 -5.21
CA ARG A 120 41.99 22.48 -4.71
C ARG A 120 40.61 22.95 -4.25
N GLY A 121 40.53 24.14 -3.66
CA GLY A 121 39.28 24.78 -3.26
C GLY A 121 38.40 25.13 -4.46
N ASN A 122 39.00 25.69 -5.52
CA ASN A 122 38.30 26.00 -6.75
C ASN A 122 37.88 24.72 -7.51
N GLU A 123 38.74 23.70 -7.56
CA GLU A 123 38.40 22.39 -8.15
C GLU A 123 37.18 21.76 -7.47
N LYS A 124 37.14 21.75 -6.12
CA LYS A 124 35.96 21.32 -5.35
C LYS A 124 34.73 22.19 -5.58
N LEU A 125 34.92 23.50 -5.71
CA LEU A 125 33.83 24.45 -5.97
C LEU A 125 33.24 24.24 -7.38
N ASP A 126 34.05 23.88 -8.37
CA ASP A 126 33.59 23.53 -9.72
C ASP A 126 32.98 22.11 -9.77
N GLN A 127 33.46 21.16 -8.98
CA GLN A 127 32.78 19.88 -8.74
C GLN A 127 31.39 20.11 -8.14
N HIS A 128 31.27 20.91 -7.08
CA HIS A 128 29.98 21.25 -6.46
C HIS A 128 29.04 22.06 -7.39
N LYS A 129 29.56 22.87 -8.33
CA LYS A 129 28.73 23.48 -9.39
C LYS A 129 28.14 22.42 -10.33
N LEU A 130 28.93 21.44 -10.74
CA LEU A 130 28.47 20.34 -11.60
C LEU A 130 27.45 19.47 -10.89
N GLU A 131 27.69 19.13 -9.62
CA GLU A 131 26.71 18.44 -8.77
C GLU A 131 25.42 19.26 -8.59
N LEU A 132 25.52 20.56 -8.35
CA LEU A 132 24.36 21.45 -8.21
C LEU A 132 23.54 21.53 -9.50
N ASN A 133 24.19 21.69 -10.66
CA ASN A 133 23.53 21.71 -11.96
C ASN A 133 22.86 20.36 -12.26
N TRP A 134 23.54 19.24 -12.02
CA TRP A 134 22.96 17.90 -12.16
C TRP A 134 21.75 17.70 -11.23
N ASN A 135 21.85 18.13 -9.97
CA ASN A 135 20.75 18.04 -9.01
C ASN A 135 19.57 18.95 -9.40
N GLN A 136 19.82 20.11 -10.02
CA GLN A 136 18.76 20.95 -10.60
C GLN A 136 18.10 20.27 -11.80
N GLU A 137 18.86 19.76 -12.77
CA GLU A 137 18.32 19.02 -13.92
C GLU A 137 17.51 17.80 -13.49
N GLN A 138 17.96 17.07 -12.46
CA GLN A 138 17.20 16.00 -11.83
C GLN A 138 15.91 16.52 -11.18
N LEU A 139 15.97 17.59 -10.39
CA LEU A 139 14.77 18.18 -9.75
C LEU A 139 13.73 18.64 -10.77
N GLU A 140 14.17 19.24 -11.89
CA GLU A 140 13.30 19.63 -13.01
C GLU A 140 12.69 18.41 -13.70
N GLN A 141 13.46 17.34 -13.93
CA GLN A 141 12.93 16.07 -14.45
C GLN A 141 11.89 15.44 -13.50
N TRP A 142 12.15 15.41 -12.19
CA TRP A 142 11.20 14.92 -11.18
C TRP A 142 9.95 15.79 -11.10
N ALA A 143 10.06 17.12 -11.22
CA ALA A 143 8.91 18.02 -11.25
C ALA A 143 8.04 17.80 -12.50
N ILE A 144 8.65 17.59 -13.67
CA ILE A 144 7.94 17.24 -14.91
C ILE A 144 7.25 15.88 -14.76
N ALA A 145 7.93 14.86 -14.25
CA ALA A 145 7.37 13.52 -14.05
C ALA A 145 6.22 13.51 -13.02
N ALA A 146 6.36 14.25 -11.91
CA ALA A 146 5.30 14.40 -10.92
C ALA A 146 4.07 15.09 -11.52
N ARG A 147 4.25 16.16 -12.29
CA ARG A 147 3.16 16.86 -12.99
C ARG A 147 2.48 15.97 -14.03
N GLN A 148 3.24 15.19 -14.80
CA GLN A 148 2.68 14.20 -15.73
C GLN A 148 1.84 13.15 -14.99
N LYS A 149 2.25 12.72 -13.79
CA LYS A 149 1.48 11.79 -12.96
C LYS A 149 0.21 12.42 -12.37
N GLU A 150 0.25 13.69 -11.98
CA GLU A 150 -0.94 14.44 -11.56
C GLU A 150 -1.93 14.61 -12.74
N GLU A 151 -1.42 14.94 -13.94
CA GLU A 151 -2.23 15.04 -15.16
C GLU A 151 -2.82 13.67 -15.56
N ASP A 152 -2.06 12.57 -15.46
CA ASP A 152 -2.54 11.19 -15.63
C ASP A 152 -3.66 10.85 -14.63
N GLU A 153 -3.45 11.07 -13.33
CA GLU A 153 -4.42 10.78 -12.27
C GLU A 153 -5.72 11.58 -12.45
N LEU A 154 -5.61 12.84 -12.88
CA LEU A 154 -6.75 13.68 -13.29
C LEU A 154 -7.46 13.17 -14.56
N THR A 155 -6.85 12.34 -15.40
CA THR A 155 -7.57 11.62 -16.47
C THR A 155 -8.22 10.33 -15.97
N LEU A 156 -7.56 9.57 -15.10
CA LEU A 156 -8.11 8.35 -14.51
C LEU A 156 -9.36 8.64 -13.67
N GLU A 157 -9.36 9.69 -12.85
CA GLU A 157 -10.55 10.11 -12.10
C GLU A 157 -11.68 10.64 -13.01
N LYS A 158 -11.37 11.20 -14.20
CA LYS A 158 -12.41 11.54 -15.20
C LYS A 158 -13.02 10.28 -15.83
N TYR A 159 -12.20 9.30 -16.21
CA TYR A 159 -12.70 8.02 -16.73
C TYR A 159 -13.54 7.28 -15.69
N ARG A 160 -13.04 7.16 -14.46
CA ARG A 160 -13.78 6.58 -13.32
C ARG A 160 -15.14 7.25 -13.11
N ARG A 161 -15.23 8.59 -13.16
CA ARG A 161 -16.52 9.31 -13.04
C ARG A 161 -17.47 9.05 -14.21
N ALA A 162 -16.94 8.83 -15.42
CA ALA A 162 -17.73 8.43 -16.58
C ALA A 162 -18.24 6.98 -16.41
N ASP A 163 -17.40 6.07 -15.94
CA ASP A 163 -17.76 4.68 -15.65
C ASP A 163 -18.77 4.59 -14.49
N ASP A 164 -18.58 5.31 -13.39
CA ASP A 164 -19.56 5.44 -12.30
C ASP A 164 -20.90 6.01 -12.80
N SER A 165 -20.89 6.87 -13.83
CA SER A 165 -22.11 7.32 -14.50
C SER A 165 -22.75 6.22 -15.35
N LYS A 166 -21.94 5.46 -16.11
CA LYS A 166 -22.41 4.36 -16.97
C LYS A 166 -22.93 3.18 -16.14
N VAL A 167 -22.30 2.85 -15.02
CA VAL A 167 -22.76 1.85 -14.06
C VAL A 167 -24.13 2.24 -13.50
N ARG A 168 -24.34 3.49 -13.10
CA ARG A 168 -25.67 3.98 -12.65
C ARG A 168 -26.72 3.91 -13.76
N GLU A 169 -26.38 4.27 -15.00
CA GLU A 169 -27.28 4.15 -16.15
C GLU A 169 -27.68 2.69 -16.41
N LEU A 170 -26.71 1.77 -16.39
CA LEU A 170 -26.92 0.33 -16.60
C LEU A 170 -27.69 -0.32 -15.45
N THR A 171 -27.43 0.04 -14.19
CA THR A 171 -28.22 -0.41 -13.02
C THR A 171 -29.68 0.02 -13.17
N LEU A 172 -29.93 1.28 -13.54
CA LEU A 172 -31.29 1.80 -13.74
C LEU A 172 -31.99 1.17 -14.97
N ALA A 173 -31.23 0.75 -15.99
CA ALA A 173 -31.76 -0.05 -17.10
C ALA A 173 -32.13 -1.48 -16.65
N ILE A 174 -31.28 -2.14 -15.86
CA ILE A 174 -31.54 -3.47 -15.28
C ILE A 174 -32.77 -3.43 -14.37
N GLU A 175 -32.92 -2.41 -13.54
CA GLU A 175 -34.09 -2.22 -12.66
C GLU A 175 -35.38 -2.10 -13.49
N LYS A 176 -35.39 -1.24 -14.53
CA LYS A 176 -36.53 -1.12 -15.46
C LYS A 176 -36.88 -2.44 -16.13
N MET A 177 -35.89 -3.16 -16.67
CA MET A 177 -36.09 -4.45 -17.32
C MET A 177 -36.57 -5.53 -16.34
N THR A 178 -36.18 -5.46 -15.07
CA THR A 178 -36.64 -6.37 -14.01
C THR A 178 -38.11 -6.12 -13.69
N VAL A 179 -38.49 -4.86 -13.46
CA VAL A 179 -39.90 -4.45 -13.25
C VAL A 179 -40.78 -4.81 -14.45
N GLU A 180 -40.27 -4.71 -15.68
CA GLU A 180 -40.99 -5.16 -16.89
C GLU A 180 -41.11 -6.69 -16.97
N ASN A 181 -40.08 -7.44 -16.54
CA ASN A 181 -40.13 -8.90 -16.46
C ASN A 181 -41.19 -9.36 -15.45
N ASP A 182 -41.22 -8.77 -14.25
CA ASP A 182 -42.18 -9.13 -13.21
C ASP A 182 -43.62 -8.76 -13.57
N ARG A 183 -43.84 -7.66 -14.29
CA ARG A 183 -45.14 -7.36 -14.92
C ARG A 183 -45.54 -8.45 -15.90
N LYS A 184 -44.69 -8.77 -16.88
CA LYS A 184 -44.99 -9.83 -17.88
C LYS A 184 -45.17 -11.22 -17.27
N ARG A 185 -44.47 -11.53 -16.18
CA ARG A 185 -44.67 -12.75 -15.38
C ARG A 185 -46.03 -12.77 -14.72
N LYS A 186 -46.47 -11.64 -14.16
CA LYS A 186 -47.81 -11.52 -13.58
C LYS A 186 -48.88 -11.61 -14.66
N ASP A 187 -48.75 -10.86 -15.75
CA ASP A 187 -49.69 -10.88 -16.88
C ASP A 187 -49.84 -12.31 -17.44
N LEU A 188 -48.74 -13.07 -17.53
CA LEU A 188 -48.74 -14.48 -17.92
C LEU A 188 -49.44 -15.38 -16.88
N ALA A 189 -49.22 -15.17 -15.58
CA ALA A 189 -49.90 -15.93 -14.53
C ALA A 189 -51.41 -15.65 -14.51
N ASP A 190 -51.80 -14.38 -14.63
CA ASP A 190 -53.19 -13.93 -14.73
C ASP A 190 -53.85 -14.59 -15.97
N GLN A 191 -53.19 -14.59 -17.14
CA GLN A 191 -53.67 -15.29 -18.36
C GLN A 191 -53.72 -16.82 -18.24
N VAL A 192 -52.77 -17.45 -17.56
CA VAL A 192 -52.79 -18.90 -17.29
C VAL A 192 -53.96 -19.27 -16.38
N THR A 193 -54.25 -18.47 -15.35
CA THR A 193 -55.39 -18.73 -14.46
C THR A 193 -56.73 -18.49 -15.14
N GLU A 194 -56.87 -17.46 -16.01
CA GLU A 194 -58.07 -17.32 -16.85
C GLU A 194 -58.23 -18.53 -17.78
N THR A 195 -57.16 -18.95 -18.48
CA THR A 195 -57.21 -20.11 -19.38
C THR A 195 -57.60 -21.40 -18.65
N GLN A 196 -57.10 -21.61 -17.43
CA GLN A 196 -57.48 -22.74 -16.58
C GLN A 196 -58.95 -22.66 -16.14
N ALA A 197 -59.46 -21.46 -15.78
CA ALA A 197 -60.88 -21.27 -15.46
C ALA A 197 -61.78 -21.58 -16.67
N ARG A 198 -61.45 -21.06 -17.86
CA ARG A 198 -62.16 -21.35 -19.12
C ARG A 198 -62.15 -22.84 -19.47
N GLN A 199 -61.04 -23.54 -19.21
CA GLN A 199 -60.94 -24.99 -19.41
C GLN A 199 -61.87 -25.75 -18.45
N ILE A 200 -61.90 -25.37 -17.16
CA ILE A 200 -62.80 -25.96 -16.15
C ILE A 200 -64.27 -25.69 -16.52
N GLU A 201 -64.62 -24.49 -16.97
CA GLU A 201 -65.95 -24.16 -17.50
C GLU A 201 -66.30 -25.04 -18.71
N MET A 202 -65.39 -25.19 -19.68
CA MET A 202 -65.61 -26.01 -20.86
C MET A 202 -65.81 -27.48 -20.50
N ASP A 203 -64.96 -28.06 -19.65
CA ASP A 203 -65.10 -29.44 -19.18
C ASP A 203 -66.40 -29.64 -18.40
N LYS A 204 -66.81 -28.64 -17.59
CA LYS A 204 -68.10 -28.69 -16.88
C LYS A 204 -69.29 -28.62 -17.84
N THR A 205 -69.24 -27.81 -18.89
CA THR A 205 -70.29 -27.83 -19.93
C THR A 205 -70.28 -29.15 -20.70
N ALA A 206 -69.12 -29.77 -20.95
CA ALA A 206 -69.03 -31.08 -21.58
C ALA A 206 -69.62 -32.20 -20.70
N GLU A 207 -69.43 -32.16 -19.37
CA GLU A 207 -70.14 -33.04 -18.44
C GLU A 207 -71.66 -32.84 -18.49
N LEU A 208 -72.12 -31.59 -18.46
CA LEU A 208 -73.55 -31.25 -18.55
C LEU A 208 -74.15 -31.70 -19.89
N PHE A 209 -73.43 -31.57 -21.00
CA PHE A 209 -73.85 -32.11 -22.30
C PHE A 209 -73.94 -33.64 -22.30
N ARG A 210 -73.01 -34.35 -21.66
CA ARG A 210 -73.12 -35.83 -21.49
C ARG A 210 -74.34 -36.21 -20.65
N GLN A 211 -74.61 -35.50 -19.55
CA GLN A 211 -75.79 -35.72 -18.72
C GLN A 211 -77.09 -35.47 -19.50
N LEU A 212 -77.21 -34.33 -20.18
CA LEU A 212 -78.36 -34.00 -21.03
C LEU A 212 -78.55 -34.99 -22.19
N HIS A 213 -77.46 -35.51 -22.78
CA HIS A 213 -77.55 -36.58 -23.78
C HIS A 213 -78.06 -37.90 -23.18
N GLU A 214 -77.62 -38.26 -21.97
CA GLU A 214 -78.05 -39.49 -21.31
C GLU A 214 -79.51 -39.40 -20.84
N ASP A 215 -79.93 -38.25 -20.31
CA ASP A 215 -81.33 -38.00 -19.95
C ASP A 215 -82.23 -37.90 -21.19
N ARG A 216 -81.74 -37.36 -22.31
CA ARG A 216 -82.42 -37.44 -23.61
C ARG A 216 -82.57 -38.89 -24.09
N LYS A 217 -81.57 -39.76 -23.92
CA LYS A 217 -81.71 -41.21 -24.24
C LYS A 217 -82.77 -41.86 -23.36
N LYS A 218 -82.77 -41.61 -22.04
CA LYS A 218 -83.78 -42.14 -21.11
C LYS A 218 -85.20 -41.69 -21.51
N LEU A 219 -85.36 -40.42 -21.85
CA LEU A 219 -86.65 -39.86 -22.28
C LEU A 219 -87.11 -40.45 -23.63
N ILE A 220 -86.18 -40.67 -24.58
CA ILE A 220 -86.48 -41.38 -25.84
C ILE A 220 -86.90 -42.82 -25.56
N ALA A 221 -86.18 -43.56 -24.70
CA ALA A 221 -86.51 -44.94 -24.35
C ALA A 221 -87.89 -45.04 -23.66
N GLN A 222 -88.21 -44.13 -22.73
CA GLN A 222 -89.52 -44.03 -22.08
C GLN A 222 -90.64 -43.69 -23.09
N TRP A 223 -90.35 -42.85 -24.08
CA TRP A 223 -91.28 -42.53 -25.16
C TRP A 223 -91.47 -43.71 -26.12
N GLU A 224 -90.41 -44.43 -26.50
CA GLU A 224 -90.47 -45.65 -27.31
C GLU A 224 -91.24 -46.77 -26.59
N GLU A 225 -91.00 -46.95 -25.29
CA GLU A 225 -91.78 -47.86 -24.43
C GLU A 225 -93.25 -47.46 -24.39
N SER A 226 -93.55 -46.17 -24.22
CA SER A 226 -94.92 -45.64 -24.25
C SER A 226 -95.60 -45.86 -25.60
N VAL A 227 -94.91 -45.64 -26.71
CA VAL A 227 -95.41 -45.87 -28.08
C VAL A 227 -95.61 -47.36 -28.36
N ASN A 228 -94.73 -48.23 -27.86
CA ASN A 228 -94.90 -49.68 -27.98
C ASN A 228 -96.04 -50.20 -27.07
N SER A 229 -96.24 -49.59 -25.90
CA SER A 229 -97.39 -49.81 -25.01
C SER A 229 -98.71 -49.30 -25.63
N MET A 230 -98.66 -48.26 -26.46
CA MET A 230 -99.78 -47.79 -27.25
C MET A 230 -100.08 -48.76 -28.40
N LYS A 231 -99.10 -49.09 -29.25
CA LYS A 231 -99.25 -50.08 -30.34
C LYS A 231 -99.76 -51.44 -29.86
N THR A 232 -99.35 -51.91 -28.68
CA THR A 232 -99.88 -53.17 -28.12
C THR A 232 -101.32 -53.04 -27.63
N ARG A 233 -101.76 -51.87 -27.14
CA ARG A 233 -103.18 -51.58 -26.91
C ARG A 233 -103.97 -51.45 -28.21
N ASP A 234 -103.42 -50.81 -29.23
CA ASP A 234 -104.07 -50.65 -30.54
C ASP A 234 -104.29 -52.03 -31.19
N ASN A 235 -103.26 -52.90 -31.20
CA ASN A 235 -103.38 -54.29 -31.65
C ASN A 235 -104.37 -55.12 -30.80
N GLN A 236 -104.57 -54.79 -29.52
CA GLN A 236 -105.59 -55.42 -28.67
C GLN A 236 -106.99 -54.90 -29.01
N LEU A 237 -107.14 -53.59 -29.27
CA LEU A 237 -108.40 -52.98 -29.70
C LEU A 237 -108.82 -53.45 -31.09
N GLU A 238 -107.87 -53.66 -32.00
CA GLU A 238 -108.11 -54.22 -33.33
C GLU A 238 -108.64 -55.66 -33.24
N ARG A 239 -107.99 -56.53 -32.45
CA ARG A 239 -108.48 -57.89 -32.16
C ARG A 239 -109.85 -57.90 -31.47
N LEU A 240 -110.08 -57.01 -30.51
CA LEU A 240 -111.40 -56.84 -29.89
C LEU A 240 -112.45 -56.35 -30.90
N GLY A 241 -112.04 -55.56 -31.90
CA GLY A 241 -112.86 -55.16 -33.03
C GLY A 241 -113.21 -56.33 -33.97
N GLU A 242 -112.25 -57.20 -34.27
CA GLU A 242 -112.47 -58.45 -35.03
C GLU A 242 -113.38 -59.42 -34.27
N GLU A 243 -113.17 -59.60 -32.96
CA GLU A 243 -114.05 -60.37 -32.08
C GLU A 243 -115.45 -59.75 -31.98
N TYR A 244 -115.57 -58.42 -31.96
CA TYR A 244 -116.85 -57.74 -32.00
C TYR A 244 -117.56 -57.94 -33.35
N ALA A 245 -116.85 -57.82 -34.47
CA ALA A 245 -117.40 -58.01 -35.82
C ALA A 245 -117.84 -59.46 -36.08
N THR A 246 -117.04 -60.44 -35.63
CA THR A 246 -117.40 -61.87 -35.71
C THR A 246 -118.56 -62.23 -34.78
N ASN A 247 -118.67 -61.61 -33.60
CA ASN A 247 -119.84 -61.78 -32.74
C ASN A 247 -121.09 -61.04 -33.27
N LEU A 248 -120.95 -59.89 -33.93
CA LEU A 248 -122.04 -59.16 -34.57
C LEU A 248 -122.61 -59.93 -35.79
N THR A 249 -121.75 -60.56 -36.59
CA THR A 249 -122.18 -61.44 -37.69
C THR A 249 -122.83 -62.72 -37.17
N ARG A 250 -122.27 -63.36 -36.13
CA ARG A 250 -122.93 -64.47 -35.40
C ARG A 250 -124.30 -64.06 -34.83
N LYS A 251 -124.43 -62.84 -34.29
CA LYS A 251 -125.71 -62.29 -33.82
C LYS A 251 -126.72 -62.19 -34.95
N ARG A 252 -126.36 -61.55 -36.08
CA ARG A 252 -127.23 -61.43 -37.27
C ARG A 252 -127.70 -62.80 -37.76
N GLN A 253 -126.80 -63.79 -37.87
CA GLN A 253 -127.15 -65.17 -38.26
C GLN A 253 -128.12 -65.85 -37.28
N LYS A 254 -128.04 -65.56 -35.96
CA LYS A 254 -129.01 -66.07 -34.98
C LYS A 254 -130.36 -65.33 -35.03
N GLU A 255 -130.36 -64.02 -35.24
CA GLU A 255 -131.57 -63.21 -35.41
C GLU A 255 -132.35 -63.61 -36.68
N GLU A 256 -131.63 -63.93 -37.76
CA GLU A 256 -132.20 -64.41 -39.02
C GLU A 256 -132.87 -65.79 -38.87
N LYS A 257 -132.18 -66.75 -38.25
CA LYS A 257 -132.75 -68.06 -37.90
C LYS A 257 -133.94 -67.95 -36.94
N MET A 258 -133.94 -66.98 -36.02
CA MET A 258 -135.10 -66.68 -35.17
C MET A 258 -136.28 -66.09 -35.97
N ARG A 259 -136.01 -65.26 -36.99
CA ARG A 259 -137.03 -64.68 -37.87
C ARG A 259 -137.69 -65.77 -38.73
N GLU A 260 -136.89 -66.69 -39.27
CA GLU A 260 -137.34 -67.88 -39.99
C GLU A 260 -138.17 -68.83 -39.12
N LYS A 261 -137.69 -69.16 -37.91
CA LYS A 261 -138.43 -69.96 -36.92
C LYS A 261 -139.78 -69.34 -36.55
N LYS A 262 -139.87 -68.00 -36.43
CA LYS A 262 -141.14 -67.30 -36.17
C LYS A 262 -142.11 -67.36 -37.35
N ARG A 263 -141.63 -67.27 -38.60
CA ARG A 263 -142.49 -67.41 -39.80
C ARG A 263 -143.15 -68.79 -39.83
N LEU A 264 -142.37 -69.85 -39.67
CA LEU A 264 -142.86 -71.24 -39.70
C LEU A 264 -143.90 -71.54 -38.60
N HIS A 265 -143.78 -70.89 -37.43
CA HIS A 265 -144.75 -71.07 -36.35
C HIS A 265 -146.12 -70.44 -36.68
N GLY A 266 -146.15 -69.22 -37.21
CA GLY A 266 -147.40 -68.55 -37.60
C GLY A 266 -148.10 -69.20 -38.80
N GLU A 267 -147.32 -69.81 -39.71
CA GLU A 267 -147.85 -70.61 -40.81
C GLU A 267 -148.59 -71.86 -40.29
N ALA A 268 -148.05 -72.56 -39.28
CA ALA A 268 -148.68 -73.72 -38.66
C ALA A 268 -149.95 -73.36 -37.85
N GLU A 269 -149.97 -72.23 -37.13
CA GLU A 269 -151.18 -71.76 -36.42
C GLU A 269 -152.33 -71.44 -37.41
N GLY A 270 -151.99 -70.88 -38.58
CA GLY A 270 -152.94 -70.59 -39.65
C GLY A 270 -153.46 -71.81 -40.41
N GLU A 271 -152.88 -73.00 -40.23
CA GLU A 271 -153.44 -74.26 -40.75
C GLU A 271 -154.36 -74.93 -39.72
N ASN A 272 -154.02 -74.93 -38.43
CA ASN A 272 -154.87 -75.49 -37.38
C ASN A 272 -156.27 -74.82 -37.32
N GLN A 273 -156.35 -73.49 -37.43
CA GLN A 273 -157.66 -72.80 -37.45
C GLN A 273 -158.54 -73.22 -38.65
N LYS A 274 -157.95 -73.64 -39.78
CA LYS A 274 -158.71 -74.11 -40.95
C LYS A 274 -159.23 -75.54 -40.73
N MET A 275 -158.44 -76.39 -40.07
CA MET A 275 -158.88 -77.74 -39.65
C MET A 275 -160.08 -77.67 -38.71
N GLU A 276 -160.06 -76.83 -37.69
CA GLU A 276 -161.17 -76.71 -36.73
C GLU A 276 -162.47 -76.22 -37.39
N GLN A 277 -162.39 -75.28 -38.34
CA GLN A 277 -163.56 -74.83 -39.12
C GLN A 277 -164.13 -75.92 -40.02
N ALA A 278 -163.30 -76.81 -40.58
CA ALA A 278 -163.77 -77.94 -41.38
C ALA A 278 -164.53 -78.96 -40.51
N ILE A 279 -164.00 -79.31 -39.34
CA ILE A 279 -164.61 -80.27 -38.40
C ILE A 279 -166.02 -79.83 -37.97
N GLN A 280 -166.21 -78.54 -37.64
CA GLN A 280 -167.53 -78.02 -37.27
C GLN A 280 -168.58 -78.09 -38.41
N GLN A 281 -168.15 -78.11 -39.68
CA GLN A 281 -169.05 -78.34 -40.80
C GLN A 281 -169.40 -79.83 -40.96
N SER A 282 -168.43 -80.73 -40.73
CA SER A 282 -168.63 -82.18 -40.76
C SER A 282 -169.66 -82.66 -39.73
N ASP A 283 -169.55 -82.18 -38.48
CA ASP A 283 -170.47 -82.60 -37.40
C ASP A 283 -171.93 -82.22 -37.68
N ARG A 284 -172.17 -81.05 -38.29
CA ARG A 284 -173.51 -80.60 -38.70
C ARG A 284 -174.13 -81.49 -39.79
N GLN A 285 -173.32 -82.07 -40.67
CA GLN A 285 -173.79 -83.06 -41.66
C GLN A 285 -174.08 -84.41 -41.00
N LEU A 286 -173.24 -84.83 -40.05
CA LEU A 286 -173.41 -86.09 -39.30
C LEU A 286 -174.72 -86.16 -38.49
N VAL A 287 -175.19 -85.03 -37.94
CA VAL A 287 -176.49 -84.96 -37.24
C VAL A 287 -177.65 -85.20 -38.20
N ARG A 288 -177.60 -84.65 -39.42
CA ARG A 288 -178.67 -84.79 -40.44
C ARG A 288 -178.82 -86.23 -40.91
N ILE A 289 -177.72 -86.88 -41.25
CA ILE A 289 -177.70 -88.27 -41.76
C ILE A 289 -178.29 -89.27 -40.74
N ARG A 290 -178.18 -88.99 -39.43
CA ARG A 290 -178.75 -89.84 -38.37
C ARG A 290 -180.28 -89.80 -38.28
N LEU A 291 -180.91 -88.69 -38.68
CA LEU A 291 -182.37 -88.61 -38.80
C LEU A 291 -182.85 -89.39 -40.02
N ASP A 292 -182.25 -89.14 -41.19
CA ASP A 292 -182.59 -89.81 -42.45
C ASP A 292 -182.52 -91.35 -42.33
N HIS A 293 -181.52 -91.88 -41.61
CA HIS A 293 -181.37 -93.32 -41.36
C HIS A 293 -182.49 -93.89 -40.45
N MET A 294 -183.10 -93.10 -39.58
CA MET A 294 -184.12 -93.60 -38.65
C MET A 294 -185.46 -93.85 -39.37
N ASP A 295 -185.87 -92.96 -40.27
CA ASP A 295 -187.11 -93.10 -41.05
C ASP A 295 -187.04 -94.27 -42.04
N VAL A 296 -185.93 -94.42 -42.77
CA VAL A 296 -185.70 -95.55 -43.70
C VAL A 296 -185.79 -96.90 -42.99
N LYS A 297 -185.40 -96.97 -41.72
CA LYS A 297 -185.50 -98.19 -40.91
C LYS A 297 -186.95 -98.55 -40.56
N GLY A 298 -187.85 -97.57 -40.50
CA GLY A 298 -189.29 -97.79 -40.37
C GLY A 298 -189.89 -98.43 -41.63
N SER A 299 -189.62 -97.85 -42.81
CA SER A 299 -190.12 -98.37 -44.09
C SER A 299 -189.66 -99.79 -44.39
N LEU A 300 -188.43 -100.14 -44.03
CA LEU A 300 -187.86 -101.48 -44.25
C LEU A 300 -188.63 -102.60 -43.53
N ASN A 301 -189.30 -102.29 -42.40
CA ASN A 301 -190.06 -103.28 -41.65
C ASN A 301 -191.40 -103.60 -42.33
N GLY A 302 -192.10 -102.60 -42.89
CA GLY A 302 -193.37 -102.82 -43.60
C GLY A 302 -193.23 -103.68 -44.86
N PHE A 303 -192.17 -103.46 -45.65
CA PHE A 303 -191.86 -104.31 -46.82
C PHE A 303 -191.56 -105.77 -46.47
N LYS A 304 -191.25 -106.08 -45.21
CA LYS A 304 -190.96 -107.44 -44.76
C LYS A 304 -192.23 -108.28 -44.69
N ASP A 305 -193.33 -107.68 -44.24
CA ASP A 305 -194.61 -108.33 -44.06
C ASP A 305 -195.31 -108.60 -45.42
N GLU A 306 -195.15 -107.69 -46.39
CA GLU A 306 -195.64 -107.88 -47.77
C GLU A 306 -195.00 -109.07 -48.49
N VAL A 307 -193.71 -109.34 -48.22
CA VAL A 307 -192.96 -110.44 -48.85
C VAL A 307 -193.45 -111.82 -48.39
N GLU A 308 -193.95 -111.95 -47.15
CA GLU A 308 -194.54 -113.23 -46.70
C GLU A 308 -195.88 -113.53 -47.40
N VAL A 309 -196.69 -112.50 -47.68
CA VAL A 309 -197.96 -112.66 -48.41
C VAL A 309 -197.73 -113.11 -49.85
N MET A 310 -196.82 -112.43 -50.57
CA MET A 310 -196.52 -112.74 -51.98
C MET A 310 -195.95 -114.15 -52.17
N LYS A 311 -195.18 -114.65 -51.19
CA LYS A 311 -194.55 -115.98 -51.24
C LYS A 311 -195.57 -117.12 -51.25
N ASN A 312 -196.70 -116.95 -50.58
CA ASN A 312 -197.77 -117.96 -50.50
C ASN A 312 -198.63 -118.05 -51.78
N GLN A 313 -198.68 -116.99 -52.59
CA GLN A 313 -199.42 -116.97 -53.85
C GLN A 313 -198.66 -117.69 -54.99
N LEU A 314 -197.32 -117.59 -55.02
CA LEU A 314 -196.50 -118.18 -56.07
C LEU A 314 -196.61 -119.72 -56.10
N THR A 315 -196.76 -120.36 -54.93
CA THR A 315 -196.96 -121.81 -54.77
C THR A 315 -198.21 -122.37 -55.46
N ALA A 316 -199.21 -121.54 -55.78
CA ALA A 316 -200.38 -121.96 -56.54
C ALA A 316 -200.15 -121.91 -58.07
N CYS A 317 -199.28 -121.03 -58.56
CA CYS A 317 -199.23 -120.64 -59.97
C CYS A 317 -198.41 -121.61 -60.85
N GLU A 318 -197.45 -122.34 -60.30
CA GLU A 318 -196.67 -123.33 -61.09
C GLU A 318 -197.47 -124.59 -61.46
N VAL A 319 -198.59 -124.86 -60.77
CA VAL A 319 -199.48 -126.01 -61.05
C VAL A 319 -200.12 -125.92 -62.43
N GLU A 320 -200.48 -124.72 -62.90
CA GLU A 320 -201.13 -124.52 -64.21
C GLU A 320 -200.15 -124.59 -65.39
N LYS A 321 -198.88 -124.24 -65.15
CA LYS A 321 -197.84 -124.09 -66.19
C LYS A 321 -197.43 -125.42 -66.85
N ALA A 322 -197.83 -126.54 -66.27
CA ALA A 322 -197.66 -127.88 -66.84
C ALA A 322 -198.28 -128.03 -68.25
N ASN A 323 -199.38 -127.31 -68.53
CA ASN A 323 -200.25 -127.65 -69.65
C ASN A 323 -199.87 -127.02 -71.02
N ALA A 324 -199.10 -125.92 -71.03
CA ALA A 324 -198.91 -125.13 -72.25
C ALA A 324 -197.84 -125.70 -73.22
N ARG A 325 -196.70 -126.18 -72.73
CA ARG A 325 -195.55 -126.53 -73.60
C ARG A 325 -195.75 -127.78 -74.47
N ASN A 326 -196.74 -128.62 -74.18
CA ASN A 326 -197.09 -129.77 -75.03
C ASN A 326 -197.70 -129.36 -76.39
N GLN A 327 -198.18 -128.11 -76.54
CA GLN A 327 -198.91 -127.70 -77.76
C GLN A 327 -198.00 -127.50 -78.99
N HIS A 328 -196.74 -127.07 -78.83
CA HIS A 328 -195.88 -126.77 -79.98
C HIS A 328 -195.28 -128.02 -80.66
N ALA A 329 -195.45 -129.21 -80.06
CA ALA A 329 -195.05 -130.49 -80.65
C ALA A 329 -195.86 -130.90 -81.90
N GLN A 330 -196.95 -130.17 -82.23
CA GLN A 330 -197.82 -130.49 -83.36
C GLN A 330 -197.53 -129.71 -84.65
N THR A 331 -196.93 -128.52 -84.58
CA THR A 331 -196.57 -127.73 -85.78
C THR A 331 -195.21 -128.17 -86.32
N LEU A 332 -195.10 -129.31 -86.99
CA LEU A 332 -195.64 -129.73 -88.29
C LEU A 332 -194.41 -129.79 -89.23
N LYS A 333 -193.97 -130.93 -89.77
CA LYS A 333 -194.74 -131.89 -90.61
C LYS A 333 -195.20 -131.27 -91.94
N THR A 334 -194.99 -129.97 -92.12
CA THR A 334 -194.89 -129.31 -93.43
C THR A 334 -193.45 -129.38 -93.92
N LEU A 335 -193.26 -129.80 -95.18
CA LEU A 335 -192.00 -129.84 -95.92
C LEU A 335 -190.96 -130.95 -95.65
N GLU A 336 -191.42 -132.11 -95.16
CA GLU A 336 -190.81 -133.39 -95.58
C GLU A 336 -190.90 -133.61 -97.12
N MET A 337 -191.69 -132.80 -97.83
CA MET A 337 -191.84 -132.76 -99.29
C MET A 337 -190.58 -132.38 -100.10
N ARG A 338 -189.41 -132.17 -99.47
CA ARG A 338 -188.12 -132.08 -100.21
C ARG A 338 -187.26 -133.35 -100.15
N LYS A 339 -187.77 -134.42 -99.54
CA LYS A 339 -187.14 -135.76 -99.40
C LYS A 339 -187.34 -136.65 -100.64
N ALA A 340 -187.42 -136.07 -101.85
CA ALA A 340 -187.86 -136.76 -103.06
C ALA A 340 -187.16 -136.35 -104.39
N LYS A 341 -186.30 -135.33 -104.37
CA LYS A 341 -185.35 -134.98 -105.46
C LYS A 341 -184.11 -134.37 -104.78
N TYR A 342 -182.88 -134.86 -104.96
CA TYR A 342 -182.38 -135.64 -106.09
C TYR A 342 -181.46 -136.80 -105.66
N GLU A 343 -182.02 -137.87 -105.11
CA GLU A 343 -181.35 -139.19 -104.91
C GLU A 343 -181.05 -139.92 -106.25
N GLN A 344 -181.08 -139.15 -107.34
CA GLN A 344 -180.76 -139.46 -108.72
C GLN A 344 -179.34 -138.95 -109.08
N LEU A 345 -178.65 -138.28 -108.13
CA LEU A 345 -177.20 -138.19 -107.95
C LEU A 345 -176.93 -138.42 -106.44
N ASN A 346 -176.55 -139.59 -105.93
CA ASN A 346 -176.06 -140.84 -106.52
C ASN A 346 -174.71 -140.79 -107.27
N SER A 347 -173.83 -141.72 -106.91
CA SER A 347 -172.67 -142.18 -107.69
C SER A 347 -171.67 -141.13 -108.18
N GLN A 348 -171.23 -140.24 -107.27
CA GLN A 348 -169.89 -139.59 -107.15
C GLN A 348 -169.94 -138.55 -105.99
N ALA A 349 -168.92 -138.30 -105.18
CA ALA A 349 -167.63 -138.97 -104.96
C ALA A 349 -167.10 -138.70 -103.52
N GLU A 350 -165.95 -139.26 -103.17
CA GLU A 350 -165.23 -139.10 -101.88
C GLU A 350 -164.27 -137.87 -101.86
N ALA A 351 -163.81 -137.29 -100.74
CA ALA A 351 -164.09 -137.36 -99.29
C ALA A 351 -163.36 -136.12 -98.62
N THR A 352 -163.10 -135.89 -97.32
CA THR A 352 -163.06 -136.69 -96.07
C THR A 352 -163.59 -135.87 -94.83
N ALA A 353 -162.81 -135.73 -93.74
CA ALA A 353 -163.15 -135.11 -92.43
C ALA A 353 -161.83 -134.83 -91.63
N LYS A 354 -161.74 -134.41 -90.35
CA LYS A 354 -162.63 -134.19 -89.18
C LYS A 354 -161.87 -133.34 -88.12
N GLY A 355 -162.45 -132.65 -87.12
CA GLY A 355 -163.85 -132.29 -86.87
C GLY A 355 -164.23 -131.92 -85.42
N LEU A 356 -163.56 -130.91 -84.81
CA LEU A 356 -164.09 -130.03 -83.74
C LEU A 356 -164.30 -130.59 -82.28
N ALA A 357 -164.67 -129.69 -81.37
CA ALA A 357 -165.18 -129.91 -80.00
C ALA A 357 -166.65 -129.44 -79.88
N ASP A 358 -167.38 -129.79 -78.81
CA ASP A 358 -168.66 -129.14 -78.43
C ASP A 358 -169.16 -129.54 -77.02
N ALA A 359 -170.21 -128.87 -76.50
CA ALA A 359 -170.81 -129.16 -75.18
C ALA A 359 -172.35 -129.18 -75.15
N VAL A 360 -172.93 -130.32 -74.73
CA VAL A 360 -174.36 -130.68 -74.59
C VAL A 360 -174.43 -131.70 -73.43
N GLN A 361 -175.43 -131.87 -72.54
CA GLN A 361 -176.90 -131.71 -72.58
C GLN A 361 -177.50 -131.39 -71.18
N ALA A 362 -178.83 -131.36 -71.07
CA ALA A 362 -179.61 -131.47 -69.83
C ALA A 362 -180.39 -132.81 -69.74
N THR A 363 -181.06 -133.03 -68.59
CA THR A 363 -181.77 -134.27 -68.13
C THR A 363 -180.83 -135.36 -67.58
N LYS A 364 -181.14 -136.10 -66.49
CA LYS A 364 -182.45 -136.34 -65.83
C LYS A 364 -182.30 -136.67 -64.31
N ASN A 365 -183.23 -136.17 -63.49
CA ASN A 365 -183.78 -136.70 -62.21
C ASN A 365 -182.93 -137.20 -61.00
N LYS A 366 -183.34 -136.70 -59.82
CA LYS A 366 -183.54 -137.36 -58.49
C LYS A 366 -182.35 -137.83 -57.61
N ASP A 367 -182.28 -137.20 -56.42
CA ASP A 367 -182.54 -137.79 -55.08
C ASP A 367 -181.72 -139.05 -54.70
N GLN A 368 -180.89 -139.06 -53.63
CA GLN A 368 -181.40 -139.12 -52.25
C GLN A 368 -180.33 -138.98 -51.11
N LYS A 369 -180.58 -138.03 -50.17
CA LYS A 369 -180.05 -137.94 -48.76
C LYS A 369 -178.51 -137.78 -48.59
N SER A 370 -177.96 -137.27 -47.47
CA SER A 370 -178.54 -136.96 -46.15
C SER A 370 -177.77 -135.87 -45.38
N LYS A 371 -178.48 -135.15 -44.50
CA LYS A 371 -178.06 -134.55 -43.22
C LYS A 371 -176.88 -133.56 -43.12
N ASP A 372 -177.27 -132.35 -42.74
CA ASP A 372 -176.80 -131.56 -41.60
C ASP A 372 -175.90 -132.28 -40.55
N ALA A 373 -174.84 -131.58 -40.09
CA ALA A 373 -174.61 -131.29 -38.67
C ALA A 373 -173.44 -130.30 -38.48
N GLU A 374 -173.56 -129.45 -37.45
CA GLU A 374 -172.51 -128.82 -36.60
C GLU A 374 -171.19 -128.38 -37.25
N ALA A 375 -170.85 -127.08 -37.34
CA ALA A 375 -170.69 -126.07 -36.28
C ALA A 375 -169.57 -126.35 -35.25
N ALA A 376 -168.62 -125.41 -35.19
CA ALA A 376 -167.66 -125.19 -34.08
C ALA A 376 -166.60 -126.27 -33.75
N ARG A 377 -165.55 -126.42 -34.60
CA ARG A 377 -164.11 -126.46 -34.20
C ARG A 377 -163.16 -126.63 -35.41
N ALA A 378 -162.00 -125.99 -35.49
CA ALA A 378 -161.54 -124.71 -34.92
C ALA A 378 -160.31 -124.19 -35.68
N GLU A 379 -160.38 -122.95 -36.18
CA GLU A 379 -159.39 -121.85 -36.29
C GLU A 379 -157.85 -122.06 -36.40
N MET A 380 -157.23 -123.21 -36.12
CA MET A 380 -155.77 -123.32 -35.99
C MET A 380 -155.15 -124.63 -36.53
N LEU A 381 -154.82 -124.62 -37.84
CA LEU A 381 -153.75 -125.37 -38.55
C LEU A 381 -153.98 -125.17 -40.08
N GLN A 382 -153.78 -123.99 -40.69
CA GLN A 382 -152.68 -122.99 -40.65
C GLN A 382 -151.42 -123.38 -41.45
N ALA A 383 -150.62 -122.36 -41.80
CA ALA A 383 -149.28 -122.35 -42.42
C ALA A 383 -149.09 -122.98 -43.82
N GLN A 384 -149.46 -124.23 -44.06
CA GLN A 384 -148.68 -125.08 -44.97
C GLN A 384 -148.79 -124.76 -46.48
N LYS A 385 -149.90 -124.17 -46.95
CA LYS A 385 -150.23 -124.16 -48.39
C LYS A 385 -149.68 -122.99 -49.24
N ASN A 386 -148.90 -122.08 -48.66
CA ASN A 386 -148.31 -120.97 -49.43
C ASN A 386 -147.03 -121.37 -50.19
N VAL A 387 -146.30 -122.40 -49.72
CA VAL A 387 -144.98 -122.79 -50.26
C VAL A 387 -145.05 -123.37 -51.69
N GLU A 388 -146.17 -124.02 -52.07
CA GLU A 388 -146.31 -124.67 -53.39
C GLU A 388 -146.28 -123.71 -54.59
N LYS A 389 -146.44 -122.39 -54.38
CA LYS A 389 -146.44 -121.40 -55.47
C LYS A 389 -145.04 -120.95 -55.92
N GLU A 390 -144.02 -121.06 -55.08
CA GLU A 390 -142.71 -120.45 -55.34
C GLU A 390 -141.85 -121.27 -56.32
N MET A 391 -141.94 -122.60 -56.28
CA MET A 391 -141.05 -123.48 -57.05
C MET A 391 -141.23 -123.40 -58.58
N LYS A 392 -142.36 -122.90 -59.08
CA LYS A 392 -142.64 -122.88 -60.53
C LYS A 392 -141.93 -121.73 -61.28
N ALA A 393 -141.67 -120.60 -60.62
CA ALA A 393 -141.08 -119.43 -61.27
C ALA A 393 -139.58 -119.60 -61.60
N ALA A 394 -138.86 -120.39 -60.80
CA ALA A 394 -137.40 -120.53 -60.88
C ALA A 394 -136.88 -121.32 -62.10
N LYS A 395 -137.76 -121.87 -62.96
CA LYS A 395 -137.35 -122.62 -64.16
C LYS A 395 -137.28 -121.78 -65.44
N ASP A 396 -138.01 -120.67 -65.53
CA ASP A 396 -138.06 -119.85 -66.74
C ASP A 396 -136.90 -118.83 -66.83
N THR A 397 -136.22 -118.55 -65.71
CA THR A 397 -135.03 -117.67 -65.66
C THR A 397 -133.80 -118.35 -66.26
N LEU A 398 -133.55 -119.61 -65.88
CA LEU A 398 -132.36 -120.40 -66.26
C LEU A 398 -132.13 -120.50 -67.78
N TYR A 399 -133.22 -120.45 -68.56
CA TYR A 399 -133.16 -120.54 -70.03
C TYR A 399 -132.57 -119.29 -70.70
N LYS A 400 -132.64 -118.11 -70.05
CA LYS A 400 -132.14 -116.84 -70.62
C LYS A 400 -130.64 -116.67 -70.45
N GLU A 401 -130.11 -116.95 -69.26
CA GLU A 401 -128.68 -116.80 -68.94
C GLU A 401 -127.78 -117.64 -69.86
N SER A 402 -128.28 -118.79 -70.31
CA SER A 402 -127.58 -119.66 -71.27
C SER A 402 -127.38 -119.04 -72.67
N GLN A 403 -128.16 -118.03 -73.07
CA GLN A 403 -127.95 -117.31 -74.34
C GLN A 403 -126.88 -116.21 -74.21
N GLU A 404 -126.79 -115.50 -73.08
CA GLU A 404 -125.79 -114.43 -72.90
C GLU A 404 -124.36 -114.97 -72.86
N LEU A 405 -124.16 -116.17 -72.28
CA LEU A 405 -122.85 -116.83 -72.20
C LEU A 405 -122.19 -117.04 -73.59
N TYR A 406 -122.99 -117.28 -74.64
CA TYR A 406 -122.47 -117.43 -76.01
C TYR A 406 -122.03 -116.10 -76.63
N ARG A 407 -122.62 -114.96 -76.24
CA ARG A 407 -122.26 -113.65 -76.78
C ARG A 407 -120.87 -113.20 -76.30
N LEU A 408 -120.59 -113.40 -75.01
CA LEU A 408 -119.34 -112.97 -74.37
C LEU A 408 -118.10 -113.65 -74.98
N ARG A 409 -118.21 -114.92 -75.41
CA ARG A 409 -117.12 -115.63 -76.12
C ARG A 409 -116.78 -115.05 -77.49
N ALA A 410 -117.70 -114.34 -78.14
CA ALA A 410 -117.40 -113.65 -79.40
C ALA A 410 -116.63 -112.34 -79.17
N GLU A 411 -116.91 -111.65 -78.05
CA GLU A 411 -116.22 -110.42 -77.65
C GLU A 411 -114.77 -110.69 -77.23
N GLU A 412 -114.51 -111.81 -76.54
CA GLU A 412 -113.18 -112.31 -76.17
C GLU A 412 -112.26 -112.54 -77.38
N ALA A 413 -112.80 -113.00 -78.52
CA ALA A 413 -112.03 -113.24 -79.73
C ALA A 413 -111.52 -111.96 -80.40
N ASN A 414 -112.28 -110.86 -80.32
CA ASN A 414 -111.89 -109.56 -80.90
C ASN A 414 -110.75 -108.89 -80.10
N THR A 415 -110.83 -108.90 -78.77
CA THR A 415 -109.83 -108.22 -77.91
C THR A 415 -108.44 -108.88 -78.02
N LEU A 416 -108.38 -110.20 -78.23
CA LEU A 416 -107.14 -110.92 -78.58
C LEU A 416 -106.48 -110.40 -79.87
N GLY A 417 -107.27 -109.97 -80.86
CA GLY A 417 -106.78 -109.33 -82.07
C GLY A 417 -106.10 -107.98 -81.78
N GLU A 418 -106.76 -107.12 -81.01
CA GLU A 418 -106.26 -105.79 -80.62
C GLU A 418 -104.96 -105.86 -79.79
N ILE A 419 -104.84 -106.88 -78.92
CA ILE A 419 -103.62 -107.16 -78.16
C ILE A 419 -102.43 -107.45 -79.10
N SER A 420 -102.63 -108.21 -80.18
CA SER A 420 -101.55 -108.54 -81.14
C SER A 420 -101.05 -107.31 -81.94
N GLY A 421 -101.97 -106.41 -82.30
CA GLY A 421 -101.61 -105.12 -82.91
C GLY A 421 -100.82 -104.24 -81.94
N SER A 422 -101.27 -104.18 -80.68
CA SER A 422 -100.60 -103.42 -79.61
C SER A 422 -99.18 -103.92 -79.33
N GLN A 423 -98.95 -105.24 -79.34
CA GLN A 423 -97.60 -105.82 -79.21
C GLN A 423 -96.65 -105.41 -80.35
N SER A 424 -97.18 -105.17 -81.56
CA SER A 424 -96.37 -104.70 -82.69
C SER A 424 -95.97 -103.23 -82.55
N ALA A 425 -96.86 -102.38 -82.00
CA ALA A 425 -96.52 -101.00 -81.66
C ALA A 425 -95.45 -100.92 -80.55
N ILE A 426 -95.52 -101.79 -79.54
CA ILE A 426 -94.53 -101.88 -78.46
C ILE A 426 -93.12 -102.16 -79.01
N LYS A 427 -92.98 -103.04 -80.02
CA LYS A 427 -91.67 -103.33 -80.64
C LYS A 427 -91.05 -102.11 -81.35
N ASN A 428 -91.86 -101.29 -82.02
CA ASN A 428 -91.37 -100.03 -82.60
C ASN A 428 -90.92 -99.04 -81.51
N LEU A 429 -91.68 -98.93 -80.41
CA LEU A 429 -91.29 -98.08 -79.28
C LEU A 429 -90.00 -98.59 -78.60
N GLN A 430 -89.78 -99.90 -78.50
CA GLN A 430 -88.52 -100.48 -78.01
C GLN A 430 -87.32 -100.13 -78.90
N PHE A 431 -87.50 -100.09 -80.23
CA PHE A 431 -86.44 -99.62 -81.14
C PHE A 431 -86.16 -98.13 -80.96
N GLN A 432 -87.21 -97.31 -80.78
CA GLN A 432 -87.11 -95.89 -80.44
C GLN A 432 -86.31 -95.66 -79.13
N ILE A 433 -86.59 -96.47 -78.10
CA ILE A 433 -85.90 -96.45 -76.80
C ILE A 433 -84.43 -96.83 -76.98
N SER A 434 -84.12 -97.92 -77.70
CA SER A 434 -82.74 -98.36 -77.92
C SER A 434 -81.87 -97.31 -78.62
N ARG A 435 -82.45 -96.51 -79.53
CA ARG A 435 -81.78 -95.35 -80.13
C ARG A 435 -81.53 -94.24 -79.09
N LEU A 436 -82.52 -93.91 -78.27
CA LEU A 436 -82.36 -92.91 -77.20
C LEU A 436 -81.38 -93.37 -76.11
N ASP A 437 -81.27 -94.67 -75.85
CA ASP A 437 -80.24 -95.26 -74.99
C ASP A 437 -78.83 -95.02 -75.55
N GLN A 438 -78.63 -95.15 -76.87
CA GLN A 438 -77.34 -94.80 -77.51
C GLN A 438 -77.06 -93.29 -77.47
N GLU A 439 -78.06 -92.44 -77.66
CA GLU A 439 -77.91 -90.98 -77.52
C GLU A 439 -77.60 -90.60 -76.05
N ARG A 440 -78.20 -91.27 -75.05
CA ARG A 440 -77.83 -91.14 -73.63
C ARG A 440 -76.41 -91.62 -73.37
N GLN A 441 -76.02 -92.79 -73.88
CA GLN A 441 -74.67 -93.35 -73.69
C GLN A 441 -73.61 -92.35 -74.17
N ARG A 442 -73.83 -91.74 -75.33
CA ARG A 442 -72.96 -90.72 -75.92
C ARG A 442 -72.95 -89.40 -75.13
N GLN A 443 -74.08 -89.02 -74.54
CA GLN A 443 -74.15 -87.90 -73.59
C GLN A 443 -73.45 -88.23 -72.26
N GLN A 444 -73.45 -89.49 -71.80
CA GLN A 444 -72.70 -89.93 -70.63
C GLN A 444 -71.19 -89.93 -70.89
N GLU A 445 -70.73 -90.33 -72.08
CA GLU A 445 -69.32 -90.17 -72.49
C GLU A 445 -68.90 -88.70 -72.50
N LEU A 446 -69.77 -87.81 -73.01
CA LEU A 446 -69.52 -86.37 -73.06
C LEU A 446 -69.54 -85.74 -71.66
N LEU A 447 -70.43 -86.19 -70.78
CA LEU A 447 -70.44 -85.85 -69.35
C LEU A 447 -69.17 -86.34 -68.65
N TYR A 448 -68.71 -87.57 -68.88
CA TYR A 448 -67.44 -88.06 -68.32
C TYR A 448 -66.23 -87.25 -68.79
N ALA A 449 -66.22 -86.80 -70.05
CA ALA A 449 -65.18 -85.90 -70.56
C ALA A 449 -65.24 -84.51 -69.90
N VAL A 450 -66.44 -83.96 -69.70
CA VAL A 450 -66.68 -82.69 -69.00
C VAL A 450 -66.36 -82.81 -67.51
N ASP A 451 -66.72 -83.91 -66.83
CA ASP A 451 -66.40 -84.17 -65.43
C ASP A 451 -64.90 -84.40 -65.22
N PHE A 452 -64.21 -85.06 -66.15
CA PHE A 452 -62.76 -85.17 -66.11
C PHE A 452 -62.09 -83.81 -66.26
N GLN A 453 -62.54 -82.95 -67.19
CA GLN A 453 -62.08 -81.56 -67.27
C GLN A 453 -62.47 -80.75 -66.02
N SER A 454 -63.66 -80.96 -65.47
CA SER A 454 -64.17 -80.30 -64.27
C SER A 454 -63.32 -80.65 -63.05
N GLN A 455 -63.01 -81.92 -62.81
CA GLN A 455 -62.11 -82.36 -61.74
C GLN A 455 -60.68 -81.82 -61.93
N LEU A 456 -60.19 -81.77 -63.18
CA LEU A 456 -58.87 -81.23 -63.49
C LEU A 456 -58.82 -79.70 -63.30
N MET A 457 -59.93 -79.01 -63.52
CA MET A 457 -60.07 -77.58 -63.24
C MET A 457 -60.36 -77.30 -61.77
N GLN A 458 -61.11 -78.14 -61.06
CA GLN A 458 -61.30 -78.09 -59.61
C GLN A 458 -59.96 -78.31 -58.88
N ARG A 459 -59.11 -79.23 -59.34
CA ARG A 459 -57.72 -79.36 -58.84
C ARG A 459 -56.85 -78.13 -59.10
N LYS A 460 -57.07 -77.40 -60.20
CA LYS A 460 -56.40 -76.11 -60.45
C LYS A 460 -56.98 -75.01 -59.56
N VAL A 461 -58.30 -74.93 -59.43
CA VAL A 461 -59.00 -73.93 -58.62
C VAL A 461 -58.66 -74.11 -57.15
N ALA A 462 -58.69 -75.32 -56.59
CA ALA A 462 -58.29 -75.60 -55.20
C ALA A 462 -56.86 -75.10 -54.89
N ARG A 463 -55.91 -75.36 -55.80
CA ARG A 463 -54.53 -74.84 -55.70
C ARG A 463 -54.44 -73.31 -55.82
N VAL A 464 -55.34 -72.67 -56.54
CA VAL A 464 -55.41 -71.20 -56.70
C VAL A 464 -56.21 -70.53 -55.58
N SER A 465 -57.15 -71.23 -54.94
CA SER A 465 -57.95 -70.78 -53.79
C SER A 465 -57.32 -71.10 -52.43
N GLY A 466 -56.13 -71.71 -52.42
CA GLY A 466 -55.31 -71.91 -51.21
C GLY A 466 -55.47 -73.26 -50.50
N GLU A 467 -56.25 -74.20 -51.04
CA GLU A 467 -56.35 -75.55 -50.47
C GLU A 467 -55.19 -76.43 -50.96
N ARG A 468 -54.16 -76.52 -50.10
CA ARG A 468 -53.04 -77.46 -50.18
C ARG A 468 -53.40 -78.79 -49.50
N THR A 469 -52.63 -79.85 -49.78
CA THR A 469 -52.74 -81.11 -49.03
C THR A 469 -52.42 -80.90 -47.54
N VAL A 470 -52.89 -81.80 -46.68
CA VAL A 470 -52.65 -81.68 -45.22
C VAL A 470 -51.16 -81.64 -44.91
N GLU A 471 -50.37 -82.50 -45.55
CA GLU A 471 -48.90 -82.54 -45.42
C GLU A 471 -48.24 -81.22 -45.84
N GLU A 472 -48.58 -80.67 -47.03
CA GLU A 472 -48.09 -79.35 -47.46
C GLU A 472 -48.52 -78.25 -46.46
N ARG A 473 -49.74 -78.32 -45.91
CA ARG A 473 -50.27 -77.33 -44.95
C ARG A 473 -49.58 -77.44 -43.58
N GLU A 474 -49.22 -78.64 -43.15
CA GLU A 474 -48.45 -78.87 -41.92
C GLU A 474 -46.99 -78.43 -42.10
N GLU A 475 -46.33 -78.76 -43.22
CA GLU A 475 -45.00 -78.24 -43.56
C GLU A 475 -44.99 -76.71 -43.63
N PHE A 476 -45.97 -76.09 -44.30
CA PHE A 476 -46.05 -74.62 -44.35
C PHE A 476 -46.43 -73.99 -43.01
N ASN A 477 -47.23 -74.65 -42.17
CA ASN A 477 -47.51 -74.17 -40.81
C ASN A 477 -46.28 -74.29 -39.91
N GLU A 478 -45.53 -75.40 -39.95
CA GLU A 478 -44.22 -75.50 -39.28
C GLU A 478 -43.26 -74.43 -39.80
N LYS A 479 -43.24 -74.15 -41.11
CA LYS A 479 -42.40 -73.09 -41.68
C LYS A 479 -42.83 -71.71 -41.20
N VAL A 480 -44.12 -71.44 -41.09
CA VAL A 480 -44.65 -70.20 -40.52
C VAL A 480 -44.30 -70.11 -39.04
N GLU A 481 -44.51 -71.14 -38.22
CA GLU A 481 -44.17 -71.13 -36.79
C GLU A 481 -42.65 -71.00 -36.56
N GLN A 482 -41.82 -71.64 -37.39
CA GLN A 482 -40.36 -71.47 -37.38
C GLN A 482 -39.96 -70.04 -37.76
N LEU A 483 -40.58 -69.45 -38.78
CA LEU A 483 -40.31 -68.08 -39.21
C LEU A 483 -40.87 -67.03 -38.25
N GLU A 484 -41.99 -67.30 -37.56
CA GLU A 484 -42.56 -66.46 -36.51
C GLU A 484 -41.71 -66.53 -35.23
N LYS A 485 -41.25 -67.72 -34.82
CA LYS A 485 -40.24 -67.86 -33.75
C LYS A 485 -38.97 -67.11 -34.10
N GLN A 486 -38.41 -67.27 -35.30
CA GLN A 486 -37.25 -66.52 -35.75
C GLN A 486 -37.52 -65.00 -35.81
N MET A 487 -38.70 -64.58 -36.24
CA MET A 487 -39.09 -63.15 -36.26
C MET A 487 -39.16 -62.59 -34.83
N GLU A 488 -39.75 -63.34 -33.89
CA GLU A 488 -39.91 -62.91 -32.49
C GLU A 488 -38.57 -62.96 -31.75
N GLU A 489 -37.72 -63.96 -32.00
CA GLU A 489 -36.32 -63.99 -31.56
C GLU A 489 -35.55 -62.77 -32.09
N GLN A 490 -35.69 -62.42 -33.37
CA GLN A 490 -35.04 -61.25 -33.95
C GLN A 490 -35.62 -59.92 -33.44
N LYS A 491 -36.93 -59.82 -33.17
CA LYS A 491 -37.52 -58.65 -32.48
C LYS A 491 -37.00 -58.52 -31.05
N ASN A 492 -36.91 -59.62 -30.30
CA ASN A 492 -36.38 -59.63 -28.95
C ASN A 492 -34.88 -59.27 -28.94
N LEU A 493 -34.09 -59.85 -29.84
CA LEU A 493 -32.68 -59.51 -30.03
C LEU A 493 -32.52 -58.04 -30.42
N HIS A 494 -33.32 -57.52 -31.36
CA HIS A 494 -33.32 -56.11 -31.74
C HIS A 494 -33.74 -55.19 -30.58
N THR A 495 -34.68 -55.61 -29.74
CA THR A 495 -35.12 -54.85 -28.56
C THR A 495 -34.04 -54.83 -27.48
N ILE A 496 -33.37 -55.96 -27.24
CA ILE A 496 -32.21 -56.06 -26.35
C ILE A 496 -31.06 -55.19 -26.86
N LEU A 497 -30.71 -55.29 -28.15
CA LEU A 497 -29.68 -54.46 -28.80
C LEU A 497 -30.04 -52.98 -28.79
N SER A 498 -31.29 -52.61 -29.07
CA SER A 498 -31.76 -51.21 -29.00
C SER A 498 -31.65 -50.65 -27.58
N ASN A 499 -31.95 -51.45 -26.56
CA ASN A 499 -31.81 -51.06 -25.17
C ASN A 499 -30.34 -51.03 -24.70
N GLN A 500 -29.49 -51.94 -25.19
CA GLN A 500 -28.03 -51.89 -24.99
C GLN A 500 -27.42 -50.66 -25.66
N ILE A 501 -27.80 -50.32 -26.90
CA ILE A 501 -27.36 -49.13 -27.62
C ILE A 501 -27.79 -47.87 -26.85
N LYS A 502 -29.06 -47.74 -26.44
CA LYS A 502 -29.52 -46.60 -25.61
C LYS A 502 -28.76 -46.49 -24.29
N ARG A 503 -28.43 -47.62 -23.67
CA ARG A 503 -27.67 -47.68 -22.42
C ARG A 503 -26.21 -47.27 -22.62
N GLN A 504 -25.53 -47.81 -23.63
CA GLN A 504 -24.18 -47.40 -24.00
C GLN A 504 -24.13 -45.93 -24.43
N ASP A 505 -25.14 -45.44 -25.15
CA ASP A 505 -25.22 -44.03 -25.57
C ASP A 505 -25.44 -43.09 -24.36
N ALA A 506 -26.16 -43.52 -23.32
CA ALA A 506 -26.27 -42.82 -22.04
C ALA A 506 -24.96 -42.90 -21.22
N GLU A 507 -24.31 -44.06 -21.17
CA GLU A 507 -23.02 -44.27 -20.50
C GLU A 507 -21.90 -43.45 -21.18
N LEU A 508 -21.90 -43.37 -22.51
CA LEU A 508 -20.98 -42.57 -23.34
C LEU A 508 -21.27 -41.07 -23.20
N LYS A 509 -22.53 -40.64 -23.12
CA LYS A 509 -22.88 -39.24 -22.79
C LYS A 509 -22.46 -38.85 -21.38
N ASN A 510 -22.55 -39.75 -20.41
CA ASN A 510 -22.01 -39.53 -19.06
C ASN A 510 -20.48 -39.51 -19.05
N ALA A 511 -19.81 -40.42 -19.76
CA ALA A 511 -18.36 -40.45 -19.90
C ALA A 511 -17.81 -39.20 -20.61
N ASN A 512 -18.52 -38.67 -21.62
CA ASN A 512 -18.17 -37.40 -22.26
C ASN A 512 -18.38 -36.20 -21.31
N ARG A 513 -19.38 -36.24 -20.43
CA ARG A 513 -19.57 -35.21 -19.39
C ARG A 513 -18.46 -35.25 -18.33
N THR A 514 -18.10 -36.43 -17.83
CA THR A 514 -17.00 -36.55 -16.87
C THR A 514 -15.64 -36.27 -17.51
N LEU A 515 -15.43 -36.62 -18.79
CA LEU A 515 -14.27 -36.19 -19.56
C LEU A 515 -14.21 -34.66 -19.69
N ALA A 516 -15.35 -34.00 -19.92
CA ALA A 516 -15.42 -32.54 -20.02
C ALA A 516 -15.15 -31.83 -18.68
N THR A 517 -15.66 -32.35 -17.56
CA THR A 517 -15.30 -31.82 -16.24
C THR A 517 -13.84 -32.07 -15.94
N VAL A 518 -13.34 -33.31 -16.07
CA VAL A 518 -11.93 -33.63 -15.82
C VAL A 518 -10.98 -32.80 -16.69
N LYS A 519 -11.31 -32.54 -17.97
CA LYS A 519 -10.53 -31.62 -18.82
C LYS A 519 -10.48 -30.21 -18.23
N LYS A 520 -11.63 -29.61 -17.92
CA LYS A 520 -11.72 -28.29 -17.29
C LYS A 520 -10.94 -28.25 -15.97
N ASP A 521 -11.08 -29.28 -15.15
CA ASP A 521 -10.40 -29.39 -13.85
C ASP A 521 -8.88 -29.50 -14.05
N THR A 522 -8.40 -30.24 -15.06
CA THR A 522 -6.97 -30.26 -15.42
C THR A 522 -6.44 -28.96 -16.00
N GLU A 523 -7.27 -28.19 -16.71
CA GLU A 523 -6.91 -26.85 -17.22
C GLU A 523 -6.84 -25.83 -16.08
N GLN A 524 -7.77 -25.89 -15.11
CA GLN A 524 -7.72 -25.08 -13.89
C GLN A 524 -6.53 -25.45 -12.99
N MET A 525 -6.22 -26.74 -12.85
CA MET A 525 -5.04 -27.19 -12.11
C MET A 525 -3.73 -26.81 -12.80
N LYS A 526 -3.69 -26.79 -14.15
CA LYS A 526 -2.55 -26.24 -14.90
C LYS A 526 -2.37 -24.75 -14.65
N SER A 527 -3.42 -23.92 -14.79
CA SER A 527 -3.28 -22.48 -14.55
C SER A 527 -2.86 -22.18 -13.10
N ALA A 528 -3.36 -22.94 -12.13
CA ALA A 528 -2.93 -22.82 -10.73
C ALA A 528 -1.47 -23.28 -10.52
N MET A 529 -1.01 -24.31 -11.24
CA MET A 529 0.38 -24.76 -11.19
C MET A 529 1.33 -23.74 -11.85
N GLU A 530 0.96 -23.19 -13.01
CA GLU A 530 1.68 -22.11 -13.69
C GLU A 530 1.76 -20.84 -12.82
N GLU A 531 0.69 -20.49 -12.12
CA GLU A 531 0.68 -19.39 -11.15
C GLU A 531 1.60 -19.68 -9.94
N LEU A 532 1.56 -20.90 -9.38
CA LEU A 532 2.45 -21.30 -8.29
C LEU A 532 3.93 -21.42 -8.70
N GLU A 533 4.22 -21.78 -9.95
CA GLU A 533 5.57 -21.75 -10.52
C GLU A 533 6.07 -20.32 -10.74
N LEU A 534 5.20 -19.41 -11.19
CA LEU A 534 5.52 -17.98 -11.29
C LEU A 534 5.77 -17.38 -9.90
N GLN A 535 4.91 -17.66 -8.92
CA GLN A 535 5.10 -17.23 -7.52
C GLN A 535 6.40 -17.81 -6.93
N ASN A 536 6.71 -19.09 -7.15
CA ASN A 536 8.00 -19.68 -6.75
C ASN A 536 9.19 -18.98 -7.44
N THR A 537 9.06 -18.62 -8.71
CA THR A 537 10.13 -17.93 -9.46
C THR A 537 10.38 -16.52 -8.91
N ILE A 538 9.31 -15.80 -8.57
CA ILE A 538 9.38 -14.48 -7.90
C ILE A 538 10.01 -14.61 -6.51
N VAL A 539 9.55 -15.57 -5.70
CA VAL A 539 10.07 -15.81 -4.33
C VAL A 539 11.53 -16.26 -4.34
N ASN A 540 11.94 -17.13 -5.26
CA ASN A 540 13.35 -17.49 -5.41
C ASN A 540 14.21 -16.27 -5.81
N ARG A 541 13.69 -15.38 -6.66
CA ARG A 541 14.39 -14.14 -7.04
C ARG A 541 14.51 -13.16 -5.87
N THR A 542 13.46 -12.97 -5.06
CA THR A 542 13.55 -12.10 -3.87
C THR A 542 14.46 -12.70 -2.81
N VAL A 543 14.41 -14.02 -2.57
CA VAL A 543 15.35 -14.72 -1.67
C VAL A 543 16.80 -14.55 -2.14
N GLN A 544 17.10 -14.72 -3.43
CA GLN A 544 18.44 -14.46 -3.98
C GLN A 544 18.89 -13.00 -3.81
N GLN A 545 17.97 -12.04 -3.92
CA GLN A 545 18.28 -10.63 -3.69
C GLN A 545 18.56 -10.36 -2.21
N THR A 546 17.72 -10.84 -1.29
CA THR A 546 17.94 -10.69 0.17
C THR A 546 19.19 -11.42 0.67
N VAL A 547 19.61 -12.51 0.01
CA VAL A 547 20.93 -13.13 0.26
C VAL A 547 22.07 -12.17 -0.11
N LYS A 548 22.00 -11.49 -1.26
CA LYS A 548 23.02 -10.48 -1.65
C LYS A 548 23.02 -9.28 -0.72
N GLU A 549 21.85 -8.73 -0.40
CA GLU A 549 21.71 -7.60 0.53
C GLU A 549 22.30 -7.94 1.92
N LYS A 550 22.13 -9.20 2.36
CA LYS A 550 22.77 -9.73 3.58
C LYS A 550 24.29 -9.89 3.42
N GLU A 551 24.79 -10.40 2.30
CA GLU A 551 26.23 -10.55 2.04
C GLU A 551 26.93 -9.18 1.96
N GLU A 552 26.32 -8.20 1.31
CA GLU A 552 26.76 -6.81 1.28
C GLU A 552 26.76 -6.19 2.70
N SER A 553 25.70 -6.42 3.48
CA SER A 553 25.62 -5.97 4.88
C SER A 553 26.69 -6.61 5.78
N LEU A 554 27.02 -7.89 5.56
CA LEU A 554 28.11 -8.58 6.27
C LEU A 554 29.48 -8.04 5.86
N MET A 555 29.70 -7.75 4.58
CA MET A 555 30.91 -7.10 4.09
C MET A 555 31.07 -5.70 4.71
N GLN A 556 30.00 -4.90 4.75
CA GLN A 556 30.00 -3.58 5.40
C GLN A 556 30.30 -3.70 6.91
N HIS A 557 29.69 -4.66 7.60
CA HIS A 557 29.98 -4.95 9.01
C HIS A 557 31.48 -5.27 9.23
N ASP A 558 32.07 -6.13 8.40
CA ASP A 558 33.48 -6.51 8.58
C ASP A 558 34.46 -5.39 8.16
N ILE A 559 34.10 -4.53 7.20
CA ILE A 559 34.82 -3.27 6.92
C ILE A 559 34.79 -2.36 8.16
N LEU A 560 33.61 -2.12 8.75
CA LEU A 560 33.47 -1.32 9.97
C LEU A 560 34.22 -1.95 11.16
N ARG A 561 34.26 -3.27 11.25
CA ARG A 561 35.01 -4.02 12.27
C ARG A 561 36.52 -3.88 12.10
N LEU A 562 37.02 -3.84 10.86
CA LEU A 562 38.42 -3.54 10.55
C LEU A 562 38.77 -2.08 10.86
N GLU A 563 37.89 -1.13 10.54
CA GLU A 563 38.07 0.29 10.89
C GLU A 563 38.09 0.48 12.42
N VAL A 564 37.14 -0.11 13.15
CA VAL A 564 37.13 -0.12 14.62
C VAL A 564 38.41 -0.73 15.19
N LYS A 565 38.98 -1.76 14.55
CA LYS A 565 40.28 -2.32 14.95
C LYS A 565 41.43 -1.34 14.68
N ARG A 566 41.46 -0.68 13.52
CA ARG A 566 42.44 0.36 13.16
C ARG A 566 42.38 1.55 14.12
N LEU A 567 41.18 2.01 14.46
CA LEU A 567 40.95 3.10 15.41
C LEU A 567 41.41 2.72 16.82
N ARG A 568 41.11 1.49 17.29
CA ARG A 568 41.64 0.99 18.58
C ARG A 568 43.17 0.93 18.59
N GLN A 569 43.81 0.47 17.52
CA GLN A 569 45.28 0.48 17.42
C GLN A 569 45.84 1.91 17.42
N SER A 570 45.19 2.86 16.75
CA SER A 570 45.60 4.27 16.77
C SER A 570 45.39 4.94 18.13
N VAL A 571 44.32 4.60 18.85
CA VAL A 571 44.10 5.05 20.24
C VAL A 571 45.16 4.47 21.16
N ASN A 572 45.43 3.16 21.10
CA ASN A 572 46.48 2.53 21.91
C ASN A 572 47.86 3.17 21.67
N SER A 573 48.27 3.38 20.41
CA SER A 573 49.56 4.02 20.13
C SER A 573 49.62 5.48 20.57
N LYS A 574 48.49 6.21 20.55
CA LYS A 574 48.40 7.55 21.15
C LYS A 574 48.48 7.51 22.69
N SER A 575 47.87 6.52 23.34
CA SER A 575 47.98 6.31 24.79
C SER A 575 49.40 5.91 25.21
N GLU A 576 50.06 5.00 24.49
CA GLU A 576 51.46 4.62 24.71
C GLU A 576 52.40 5.82 24.56
N ASN A 577 52.22 6.62 23.51
CA ASN A 577 52.94 7.88 23.32
C ASN A 577 52.68 8.85 24.48
N LEU A 578 51.42 9.04 24.89
CA LEU A 578 51.05 9.93 26.00
C LEU A 578 51.67 9.48 27.34
N TYR A 579 51.62 8.18 27.66
CA TYR A 579 52.29 7.61 28.83
C TYR A 579 53.81 7.81 28.77
N SER A 580 54.44 7.68 27.61
CA SER A 580 55.88 7.94 27.47
C SER A 580 56.24 9.42 27.65
N LEU A 581 55.40 10.34 27.17
CA LEU A 581 55.56 11.78 27.34
C LEU A 581 55.31 12.21 28.79
N GLU A 582 54.32 11.62 29.45
CA GLU A 582 54.01 11.90 30.86
C GLU A 582 55.08 11.35 31.80
N ASN A 583 55.60 10.14 31.55
CA ASN A 583 56.76 9.60 32.25
C ASN A 583 58.00 10.49 32.02
N ARG A 584 58.26 10.92 30.78
CA ARG A 584 59.35 11.86 30.48
C ARG A 584 59.16 13.23 31.16
N LYS A 585 57.93 13.74 31.27
CA LYS A 585 57.60 14.96 32.03
C LYS A 585 57.92 14.76 33.52
N GLN A 586 57.51 13.64 34.12
CA GLN A 586 57.79 13.32 35.52
C GLN A 586 59.31 13.20 35.77
N GLN A 587 60.05 12.53 34.89
CA GLN A 587 61.52 12.44 34.97
C GLN A 587 62.18 13.83 34.89
N LEU A 588 61.75 14.69 33.96
CA LEU A 588 62.26 16.06 33.85
C LEU A 588 61.89 16.93 35.05
N GLN A 589 60.69 16.76 35.61
CA GLN A 589 60.28 17.46 36.83
C GLN A 589 61.12 17.03 38.03
N ILE A 590 61.31 15.72 38.26
CA ILE A 590 62.16 15.20 39.34
C ILE A 590 63.60 15.73 39.17
N SER A 591 64.15 15.68 37.95
CA SER A 591 65.49 16.21 37.67
C SER A 591 65.61 17.73 37.87
N MET A 592 64.54 18.50 37.62
CA MET A 592 64.49 19.92 37.98
C MET A 592 64.43 20.12 39.50
N GLU A 593 63.56 19.40 40.22
CA GLU A 593 63.43 19.48 41.67
C GLU A 593 64.69 19.00 42.41
N GLU A 594 65.48 18.10 41.82
CA GLU A 594 66.82 17.74 42.28
C GLU A 594 67.80 18.89 42.03
N ARG A 595 67.80 19.46 40.82
CA ARG A 595 68.72 20.54 40.43
C ARG A 595 68.46 21.85 41.18
N GLU A 596 67.21 22.15 41.52
CA GLU A 596 66.83 23.28 42.38
C GLU A 596 67.37 23.09 43.80
N LYS A 597 67.28 21.87 44.36
CA LYS A 597 67.86 21.55 45.69
C LYS A 597 69.39 21.58 45.68
N GLU A 598 70.03 21.14 44.59
CA GLU A 598 71.49 21.31 44.42
C GLU A 598 71.88 22.80 44.39
N ILE A 599 71.12 23.64 43.66
CA ILE A 599 71.34 25.09 43.60
C ILE A 599 71.08 25.75 44.96
N GLU A 600 70.05 25.34 45.70
CA GLU A 600 69.74 25.80 47.05
C GLU A 600 70.90 25.49 48.01
N VAL A 601 71.36 24.23 48.06
CA VAL A 601 72.51 23.81 48.88
C VAL A 601 73.79 24.55 48.50
N HIS A 602 74.09 24.70 47.20
CA HIS A 602 75.24 25.50 46.76
C HIS A 602 75.11 26.98 47.16
N THR A 603 73.90 27.55 47.08
CA THR A 603 73.62 28.93 47.47
C THR A 603 73.78 29.12 48.99
N ASP A 604 73.38 28.16 49.80
CA ASP A 604 73.54 28.21 51.26
C ASP A 604 75.00 28.00 51.70
N VAL A 605 75.75 27.15 50.99
CA VAL A 605 77.22 27.08 51.15
C VAL A 605 77.88 28.42 50.81
N LEU A 606 77.45 29.10 49.74
CA LEU A 606 77.95 30.44 49.39
C LEU A 606 77.55 31.51 50.42
N LYS A 607 76.33 31.48 50.96
CA LYS A 607 75.91 32.35 52.09
C LYS A 607 76.76 32.10 53.34
N ALA A 608 77.09 30.84 53.64
CA ALA A 608 77.95 30.49 54.78
C ALA A 608 79.39 30.96 54.58
N GLN A 609 79.96 30.80 53.37
CA GLN A 609 81.28 31.33 53.02
C GLN A 609 81.31 32.87 53.08
N LEU A 610 80.27 33.55 52.60
CA LEU A 610 80.14 34.99 52.68
C LEU A 610 80.13 35.46 54.15
N ARG A 611 79.31 34.85 55.01
CA ARG A 611 79.30 35.15 56.45
C ARG A 611 80.67 34.94 57.11
N GLY A 612 81.34 33.83 56.81
CA GLY A 612 82.71 33.59 57.30
C GLY A 612 83.70 34.68 56.87
N ALA A 613 83.65 35.11 55.62
CA ALA A 613 84.47 36.21 55.12
C ALA A 613 84.09 37.59 55.74
N GLU A 614 82.82 37.81 56.05
CA GLU A 614 82.36 39.02 56.75
C GLU A 614 82.79 39.03 58.23
N ASP A 615 82.77 37.89 58.91
CA ASP A 615 83.27 37.70 60.28
C ASP A 615 84.81 37.88 60.33
N GLU A 616 85.54 37.32 59.37
CA GLU A 616 86.99 37.54 59.22
C GLU A 616 87.31 39.02 58.95
N ARG A 617 86.56 39.69 58.05
CA ARG A 617 86.66 41.14 57.80
C ARG A 617 86.38 41.94 59.08
N HIS A 618 85.36 41.56 59.85
CA HIS A 618 85.00 42.24 61.10
C HIS A 618 86.09 42.06 62.16
N LYS A 619 86.61 40.84 62.33
CA LYS A 619 87.76 40.55 63.21
C LYS A 619 89.00 41.36 62.81
N ALA A 620 89.33 41.41 61.52
CA ALA A 620 90.44 42.21 61.01
C ALA A 620 90.24 43.72 61.26
N ALA A 621 89.00 44.22 61.19
CA ALA A 621 88.65 45.60 61.53
C ALA A 621 88.80 45.88 63.04
N ILE A 622 88.45 44.93 63.92
CA ILE A 622 88.69 45.01 65.37
C ILE A 622 90.19 45.03 65.66
N GLU A 623 90.97 44.09 65.11
CA GLU A 623 92.44 44.08 65.28
C GLU A 623 93.08 45.39 64.77
N LEU A 624 92.58 45.95 63.67
CA LEU A 624 93.03 47.25 63.17
C LEU A 624 92.68 48.39 64.13
N ALA A 625 91.50 48.38 64.75
CA ALA A 625 91.09 49.36 65.75
C ALA A 625 91.95 49.27 67.02
N GLU A 626 92.20 48.06 67.53
CA GLU A 626 93.11 47.83 68.66
C GLU A 626 94.53 48.31 68.37
N ARG A 627 95.07 47.99 67.18
CA ARG A 627 96.40 48.46 66.74
C ARG A 627 96.44 49.98 66.64
N LYS A 628 95.40 50.62 66.09
CA LYS A 628 95.26 52.09 66.05
C LYS A 628 95.24 52.70 67.46
N GLN A 629 94.46 52.14 68.39
CA GLN A 629 94.42 52.60 69.78
C GLN A 629 95.77 52.41 70.49
N LYS A 630 96.48 51.31 70.21
CA LYS A 630 97.82 51.05 70.76
C LYS A 630 98.86 52.04 70.22
N ILE A 631 98.78 52.41 68.95
CA ILE A 631 99.58 53.49 68.34
C ILE A 631 99.23 54.86 68.94
N TYR A 632 97.94 55.17 69.15
CA TYR A 632 97.51 56.41 69.82
C TYR A 632 98.08 56.50 71.25
N ASN A 633 97.96 55.42 72.03
CA ASN A 633 98.50 55.34 73.39
C ASN A 633 100.04 55.48 73.40
N LEU A 634 100.74 54.96 72.38
CA LEU A 634 102.19 55.13 72.22
C LEU A 634 102.56 56.56 71.80
N ARG A 635 101.83 57.18 70.88
CA ARG A 635 102.00 58.60 70.51
C ARG A 635 101.80 59.51 71.73
N SER A 636 100.70 59.35 72.45
CA SER A 636 100.43 60.13 73.66
C SER A 636 101.50 59.93 74.75
N LYS A 637 102.05 58.71 74.91
CA LYS A 637 103.21 58.49 75.79
C LYS A 637 104.47 59.21 75.29
N TYR A 638 104.79 59.13 74.00
CA TYR A 638 105.94 59.81 73.40
C TYR A 638 105.82 61.34 73.52
N GLU A 639 104.63 61.88 73.28
CA GLU A 639 104.29 63.30 73.39
C GLU A 639 104.38 63.80 74.84
N ASN A 640 103.89 63.02 75.81
CA ASN A 640 104.10 63.30 77.24
C ASN A 640 105.57 63.17 77.69
N VAL A 641 106.41 62.39 76.99
CA VAL A 641 107.86 62.37 77.22
C VAL A 641 108.52 63.59 76.58
N MET A 642 108.16 63.95 75.34
CA MET A 642 108.59 65.20 74.68
C MET A 642 108.26 66.43 75.54
N ASN A 643 107.06 66.50 76.09
CA ASN A 643 106.61 67.60 76.96
C ASN A 643 107.21 67.57 78.39
N LYS A 644 107.92 66.49 78.75
CA LYS A 644 108.79 66.44 79.94
C LYS A 644 110.26 66.77 79.64
N VAL A 645 110.72 66.52 78.42
CA VAL A 645 112.08 66.85 77.96
C VAL A 645 112.17 68.32 77.49
N LYS A 646 111.08 68.88 76.96
CA LYS A 646 110.95 70.31 76.60
C LYS A 646 110.44 71.15 77.78
N LYS A 647 110.99 70.96 78.98
CA LYS A 647 110.67 71.78 80.15
C LYS A 647 111.89 72.31 80.91
N GLU A 648 113.02 72.31 80.24
CA GLU A 648 114.21 73.13 80.54
C GLU A 648 114.50 73.97 79.27
N ASP A 649 115.10 75.15 79.46
CA ASP A 649 115.44 76.19 78.47
C ASP A 649 114.31 76.73 77.57
N GLY A 650 113.75 77.90 77.96
CA GLY A 650 112.70 78.58 77.21
C GLY A 650 112.18 79.91 77.78
N GLU A 651 113.04 80.77 78.34
CA GLU A 651 112.69 82.17 78.68
C GLU A 651 113.74 83.17 78.18
N ASP A 652 113.30 84.39 77.82
CA ASP A 652 114.11 85.40 77.13
C ASP A 652 115.06 86.18 78.04
N GLN A 653 116.35 86.29 77.66
CA GLN A 653 117.24 87.35 78.13
C GLN A 653 118.11 87.90 76.98
N HIS A 654 117.70 89.01 76.39
CA HIS A 654 118.50 89.73 75.39
C HIS A 654 119.64 90.52 76.04
N SER A 655 120.87 90.37 75.51
CA SER A 655 122.08 90.90 76.14
C SER A 655 122.39 92.38 75.82
N GLN A 656 123.12 93.00 76.74
CA GLN A 656 123.25 94.45 76.96
C GLN A 656 123.96 95.24 75.84
N ALA A 657 124.59 94.57 74.88
CA ALA A 657 125.43 95.20 73.85
C ALA A 657 124.68 96.06 72.82
N HIS A 658 123.44 95.68 72.47
CA HIS A 658 122.71 96.29 71.34
C HIS A 658 122.43 97.80 71.54
N TYR A 659 122.15 98.23 72.76
CA TYR A 659 121.88 99.64 73.08
C TYR A 659 123.15 100.48 73.31
N MET A 660 124.28 99.87 73.68
CA MET A 660 125.55 100.60 73.86
C MET A 660 126.21 100.96 72.53
N ILE A 661 126.20 100.03 71.57
CA ILE A 661 126.90 100.20 70.28
C ILE A 661 126.28 101.35 69.48
N LYS A 662 124.94 101.42 69.40
CA LYS A 662 124.24 102.44 68.61
C LYS A 662 124.33 103.86 69.21
N ALA A 663 124.44 103.98 70.53
CA ALA A 663 124.56 105.27 71.22
C ALA A 663 125.97 105.87 71.21
N ALA A 664 127.01 105.05 70.99
CA ALA A 664 128.39 105.52 70.88
C ALA A 664 128.70 106.11 69.48
N GLN A 665 128.16 105.48 68.43
CA GLN A 665 128.43 105.83 67.02
C GLN A 665 128.09 107.30 66.69
N GLU A 666 127.01 107.84 67.23
CA GLU A 666 126.57 109.22 66.91
C GLU A 666 127.33 110.32 67.69
N LYS A 667 128.15 109.98 68.69
CA LYS A 667 128.80 110.98 69.57
C LYS A 667 130.29 111.23 69.28
N GLU A 668 131.06 110.19 68.98
CA GLU A 668 132.51 110.34 68.79
C GLU A 668 132.87 110.81 67.35
N GLU A 669 132.03 110.42 66.37
CA GLU A 669 132.16 110.78 64.95
C GLU A 669 132.01 112.28 64.64
N LEU A 670 131.37 113.04 65.53
CA LEU A 670 131.17 114.49 65.40
C LEU A 670 132.27 115.32 66.09
N GLN A 671 133.12 114.71 66.92
CA GLN A 671 134.18 115.44 67.65
C GLN A 671 135.58 115.14 67.09
N ARG A 672 135.94 113.87 66.80
CA ARG A 672 137.25 113.55 66.19
C ARG A 672 137.43 114.12 64.78
N ARG A 673 136.33 114.36 64.04
CA ARG A 673 136.39 115.00 62.71
C ARG A 673 136.73 116.49 62.75
N GLY A 674 136.69 117.14 63.92
CA GLY A 674 137.19 118.51 64.09
C GLY A 674 138.70 118.53 64.26
N ASP A 675 139.17 118.04 65.40
CA ASP A 675 140.54 118.27 65.90
C ASP A 675 141.65 117.69 65.00
N GLU A 676 141.39 116.58 64.28
CA GLU A 676 142.39 115.98 63.38
C GLU A 676 142.60 116.75 62.07
N LEU A 677 141.65 117.57 61.62
CA LEU A 677 141.78 118.30 60.34
C LEU A 677 142.73 119.49 60.47
N ASP A 678 142.57 120.31 61.51
CA ASP A 678 143.41 121.48 61.76
C ASP A 678 144.90 121.13 61.94
N ASP A 679 145.18 119.98 62.57
CA ASP A 679 146.54 119.57 62.91
C ASP A 679 147.26 118.82 61.78
N LYS A 680 146.51 118.33 60.78
CA LYS A 680 147.04 117.79 59.51
C LYS A 680 147.37 118.89 58.50
N ILE A 681 146.54 119.94 58.40
CA ILE A 681 146.74 121.06 57.48
C ILE A 681 148.14 121.69 57.67
N ARG A 682 148.49 122.05 58.91
CA ARG A 682 149.76 122.74 59.26
C ARG A 682 151.04 121.90 59.03
N ARG A 683 150.90 120.62 58.68
CA ARG A 683 152.02 119.74 58.30
C ARG A 683 152.05 119.51 56.80
N ALA A 684 150.90 119.20 56.19
CA ALA A 684 150.76 119.01 54.75
C ALA A 684 151.30 120.20 53.93
N GLU A 685 151.03 121.44 54.36
CA GLU A 685 151.50 122.68 53.70
C GLU A 685 153.03 122.78 53.50
N ARG A 686 153.83 122.03 54.27
CA ARG A 686 155.30 122.00 54.15
C ARG A 686 155.85 120.80 53.38
N GLU A 687 155.08 119.72 53.25
CA GLU A 687 155.49 118.50 52.54
C GLU A 687 154.99 118.47 51.09
N ILE A 688 153.87 119.13 50.79
CA ILE A 688 153.32 119.25 49.43
C ILE A 688 154.36 119.85 48.45
N ARG A 689 155.01 120.95 48.83
CA ARG A 689 155.93 121.71 47.94
C ARG A 689 157.22 120.97 47.55
N SER A 690 157.57 119.86 48.23
CA SER A 690 158.71 119.02 47.86
C SER A 690 158.28 117.73 47.14
N LEU A 691 157.03 117.30 47.29
CA LEU A 691 156.50 116.07 46.68
C LEU A 691 155.84 116.32 45.31
N GLU A 692 155.29 117.50 45.04
CA GLU A 692 154.65 117.84 43.75
C GLU A 692 155.57 117.62 42.54
N ASN A 693 156.83 118.07 42.62
CA ASN A 693 157.80 117.92 41.53
C ASN A 693 158.18 116.47 41.24
N THR A 694 158.27 115.61 42.27
CA THR A 694 158.63 114.20 42.13
C THR A 694 157.45 113.35 41.67
N LEU A 695 156.24 113.71 42.08
CA LEU A 695 155.00 113.03 41.70
C LEU A 695 154.68 113.24 40.21
N ALA A 696 154.87 114.45 39.69
CA ALA A 696 154.56 114.80 38.30
C ALA A 696 155.18 113.83 37.28
N HIS A 697 156.50 113.60 37.36
CA HIS A 697 157.21 112.69 36.45
C HIS A 697 156.77 111.22 36.56
N LEU A 698 156.31 110.78 37.73
CA LEU A 698 155.82 109.41 37.97
C LEU A 698 154.38 109.21 37.48
N VAL A 699 153.53 110.24 37.58
CA VAL A 699 152.15 110.20 37.08
C VAL A 699 152.12 110.08 35.57
N THR A 700 152.85 110.93 34.82
CA THR A 700 152.80 110.92 33.34
C THR A 700 153.21 109.58 32.73
N ARG A 701 154.15 108.85 33.37
CA ARG A 701 154.60 107.53 32.89
C ARG A 701 153.62 106.40 33.24
N ASN A 702 152.92 106.48 34.36
CA ASN A 702 151.86 105.53 34.72
C ASN A 702 150.55 105.77 33.96
N GLN A 703 150.26 107.02 33.61
CA GLN A 703 149.06 107.42 32.84
C GLN A 703 149.00 106.68 31.49
N LYS A 704 150.06 106.80 30.68
CA LYS A 704 150.16 106.12 29.38
C LYS A 704 150.12 104.59 29.47
N TYR A 705 150.58 104.00 30.57
CA TYR A 705 150.50 102.55 30.80
C TYR A 705 149.09 102.07 31.16
N LYS A 706 148.23 102.92 31.72
CA LYS A 706 146.83 102.58 32.01
C LYS A 706 145.92 102.76 30.80
N GLU A 707 146.15 103.79 30.00
CA GLU A 707 145.30 104.13 28.84
C GLU A 707 145.26 102.99 27.81
N ASN A 708 146.39 102.30 27.59
CA ASN A 708 146.44 101.12 26.70
C ASN A 708 145.59 99.91 27.17
N PHE A 709 145.24 99.81 28.46
CA PHE A 709 144.46 98.67 28.98
C PHE A 709 142.94 98.90 29.02
N GLN A 710 142.45 100.13 28.75
CA GLN A 710 141.01 100.44 28.88
C GLN A 710 140.19 100.25 27.60
N MET A 711 140.82 99.96 26.45
CA MET A 711 140.11 99.74 25.17
C MET A 711 139.47 98.34 25.02
N ALA A 712 139.57 97.47 26.03
CA ALA A 712 139.22 96.05 25.91
C ALA A 712 137.84 95.63 26.47
N SER A 713 136.96 96.57 26.88
CA SER A 713 135.71 96.24 27.59
C SER A 713 134.47 96.97 27.06
N GLN A 714 133.90 96.45 25.96
CA GLN A 714 132.62 96.89 25.38
C GLN A 714 131.85 95.71 24.74
N GLN A 715 131.32 94.77 25.54
CA GLN A 715 130.59 93.58 25.03
C GLN A 715 129.17 93.36 25.59
N ASN A 716 128.74 94.08 26.63
CA ASN A 716 127.50 93.79 27.36
C ASN A 716 126.20 94.30 26.66
N GLN A 717 126.20 94.42 25.33
CA GLN A 717 125.01 94.84 24.57
C GLN A 717 124.05 93.66 24.29
N SER A 718 124.58 92.44 24.15
CA SER A 718 123.84 91.28 23.60
C SER A 718 122.83 90.65 24.56
N GLU A 719 123.05 90.72 25.88
CA GLU A 719 122.22 90.02 26.88
C GLU A 719 120.80 90.63 27.04
N LEU A 720 120.61 91.87 26.56
CA LEU A 720 119.34 92.58 26.72
C LEU A 720 118.26 92.13 25.71
N GLU A 721 118.67 91.62 24.54
CA GLU A 721 117.77 91.26 23.44
C GLU A 721 117.15 89.87 23.63
N GLU A 722 117.92 88.87 24.07
CA GLU A 722 117.42 87.52 24.38
C GLU A 722 116.29 87.53 25.43
N LYS A 723 116.40 88.43 26.43
CA LYS A 723 115.39 88.55 27.47
C LYS A 723 114.01 88.94 26.91
N GLN A 724 113.96 89.80 25.89
CA GLN A 724 112.70 90.30 25.34
C GLN A 724 111.94 89.19 24.58
N ALA A 725 112.66 88.37 23.80
CA ALA A 725 112.07 87.24 23.08
C ALA A 725 111.39 86.20 24.01
N LEU A 726 112.01 85.93 25.17
CA LEU A 726 111.47 85.00 26.17
C LEU A 726 110.18 85.52 26.84
N GLU A 727 110.05 86.83 27.05
CA GLU A 727 108.84 87.44 27.62
C GLU A 727 107.63 87.36 26.67
N GLU A 728 107.84 87.46 25.34
CA GLU A 728 106.76 87.32 24.35
C GLU A 728 106.29 85.85 24.22
N GLN A 729 107.22 84.90 24.17
CA GLN A 729 106.90 83.48 24.06
C GLN A 729 106.05 82.99 25.27
N SER A 730 106.33 83.52 26.47
CA SER A 730 105.54 83.29 27.68
C SER A 730 104.09 83.82 27.58
N ARG A 731 103.86 84.96 26.92
CA ARG A 731 102.51 85.51 26.73
C ARG A 731 101.67 84.64 25.78
N ALA A 732 102.26 84.19 24.67
CA ALA A 732 101.60 83.31 23.70
C ALA A 732 101.13 81.98 24.34
N ALA A 733 102.00 81.35 25.16
CA ALA A 733 101.65 80.13 25.88
C ALA A 733 100.46 80.33 26.86
N ASN A 734 100.41 81.47 27.55
CA ASN A 734 99.34 81.79 28.48
C ASN A 734 97.97 82.01 27.80
N GLU A 735 97.92 82.58 26.58
CA GLU A 735 96.66 82.65 25.82
C GLU A 735 96.11 81.27 25.45
N VAL A 736 96.97 80.34 25.02
CA VAL A 736 96.57 78.97 24.68
C VAL A 736 96.05 78.25 25.93
N LEU A 737 96.75 78.41 27.06
CA LEU A 737 96.31 77.88 28.35
C LEU A 737 94.95 78.46 28.80
N PHE A 738 94.71 79.76 28.58
CA PHE A 738 93.43 80.41 28.88
C PHE A 738 92.30 79.87 27.98
N LYS A 739 92.54 79.75 26.67
CA LYS A 739 91.58 79.15 25.71
C LYS A 739 91.24 77.69 26.10
N LYS A 740 92.23 76.90 26.53
CA LYS A 740 92.01 75.52 27.01
C LYS A 740 91.30 75.47 28.36
N LYS A 741 91.61 76.35 29.33
CA LYS A 741 90.84 76.48 30.58
C LYS A 741 89.38 76.87 30.34
N LYS A 742 89.10 77.74 29.35
CA LYS A 742 87.74 78.09 28.94
C LYS A 742 86.99 76.90 28.33
N GLN A 743 87.64 76.10 27.46
CA GLN A 743 87.05 74.86 26.95
C GLN A 743 86.78 73.84 28.07
N LEU A 744 87.73 73.65 29.00
CA LEU A 744 87.57 72.75 30.15
C LEU A 744 86.38 73.17 31.04
N THR A 745 86.30 74.45 31.40
CA THR A 745 85.22 74.98 32.25
C THR A 745 83.86 75.09 31.56
N GLN A 746 83.81 74.97 30.23
CA GLN A 746 82.57 74.77 29.49
C GLN A 746 82.15 73.28 29.52
N LEU A 747 83.07 72.36 29.18
CA LEU A 747 82.80 70.91 29.23
C LEU A 747 82.41 70.43 30.63
N GLN A 748 83.06 70.94 31.69
CA GLN A 748 82.68 70.67 33.09
C GLN A 748 81.32 71.26 33.46
N ARG A 749 80.81 72.26 32.73
CA ARG A 749 79.48 72.81 32.92
C ARG A 749 78.43 71.95 32.23
N GLU A 750 78.72 71.53 31.00
CA GLU A 750 77.91 70.59 30.22
C GLU A 750 77.79 69.24 30.97
N GLU A 751 78.90 68.71 31.50
CA GLU A 751 78.94 67.54 32.40
C GLU A 751 78.07 67.74 33.66
N GLN A 752 78.17 68.89 34.34
CA GLN A 752 77.36 69.19 35.52
C GLN A 752 75.87 69.43 35.22
N GLU A 753 75.53 69.89 34.01
CA GLU A 753 74.13 70.05 33.57
C GLU A 753 73.54 68.71 33.14
N ASP A 754 74.28 67.86 32.44
CA ASP A 754 73.85 66.50 32.10
C ASP A 754 73.82 65.56 33.32
N HIS A 755 74.72 65.74 34.29
CA HIS A 755 74.63 65.02 35.57
C HIS A 755 73.37 65.42 36.35
N LYS A 756 73.02 66.72 36.40
CA LYS A 756 71.76 67.17 37.01
C LYS A 756 70.53 66.68 36.25
N ARG A 757 70.54 66.71 34.91
CA ARG A 757 69.48 66.11 34.09
C ARG A 757 69.34 64.62 34.38
N TYR A 758 70.44 63.91 34.58
CA TYR A 758 70.43 62.49 34.96
C TYR A 758 69.88 62.29 36.38
N GLU A 759 70.30 63.08 37.37
CA GLU A 759 69.75 63.05 38.74
C GLU A 759 68.24 63.40 38.76
N GLU A 760 67.81 64.41 37.99
CA GLU A 760 66.40 64.76 37.82
C GLU A 760 65.61 63.64 37.13
N LEU A 761 66.17 63.01 36.10
CA LEU A 761 65.52 61.90 35.40
C LEU A 761 65.46 60.64 36.28
N GLN A 762 66.47 60.38 37.10
CA GLN A 762 66.48 59.27 38.06
C GLN A 762 65.51 59.54 39.23
N GLN A 763 65.46 60.76 39.78
CA GLN A 763 64.45 61.15 40.78
C GLN A 763 63.02 61.10 40.21
N ASN A 764 62.83 61.47 38.94
CA ASN A 764 61.54 61.30 38.26
C ASN A 764 61.20 59.82 38.03
N PHE A 765 62.18 58.97 37.70
CA PHE A 765 61.97 57.52 37.62
C PHE A 765 61.63 56.92 38.98
N GLU A 766 62.35 57.27 40.04
CA GLU A 766 62.08 56.84 41.42
C GLU A 766 60.71 57.34 41.91
N ARG A 767 60.29 58.56 41.54
CA ARG A 767 58.92 59.05 41.79
C ARG A 767 57.89 58.24 41.01
N VAL A 768 58.02 58.07 39.69
CA VAL A 768 57.07 57.28 38.89
C VAL A 768 57.03 55.81 39.34
N GLN A 769 58.13 55.26 39.83
CA GLN A 769 58.20 53.93 40.42
C GLN A 769 57.49 53.88 41.79
N ALA A 770 57.67 54.89 42.64
CA ALA A 770 56.95 55.01 43.92
C ALA A 770 55.45 55.26 43.71
N ASP A 771 55.07 56.14 42.79
CA ASP A 771 53.69 56.42 42.39
C ASP A 771 53.03 55.17 41.79
N SER A 772 53.77 54.39 40.98
CA SER A 772 53.31 53.08 40.49
C SER A 772 53.15 52.05 41.61
N GLN A 773 54.08 51.99 42.57
CA GLN A 773 53.93 51.13 43.75
C GLN A 773 52.74 51.55 44.63
N GLN A 774 52.50 52.86 44.79
CA GLN A 774 51.34 53.40 45.49
C GLN A 774 50.04 53.11 44.74
N LEU A 775 49.99 53.29 43.41
CA LEU A 775 48.83 52.93 42.60
C LEU A 775 48.55 51.42 42.67
N ASN A 776 49.56 50.56 42.63
CA ASN A 776 49.38 49.12 42.78
C ASN A 776 48.93 48.73 44.19
N ALA A 777 49.44 49.38 45.24
CA ALA A 777 48.98 49.18 46.62
C ALA A 777 47.53 49.68 46.83
N LEU A 778 47.17 50.82 46.24
CA LEU A 778 45.80 51.34 46.23
C LEU A 778 44.87 50.44 45.42
N LEU A 779 45.31 49.91 44.27
CA LEU A 779 44.53 49.00 43.44
C LEU A 779 44.30 47.66 44.15
N ALA A 780 45.33 47.08 44.78
CA ALA A 780 45.20 45.89 45.62
C ALA A 780 44.25 46.14 46.80
N ARG A 781 44.37 47.30 47.46
CA ARG A 781 43.45 47.69 48.55
C ARG A 781 42.02 47.92 48.07
N ILE A 782 41.81 48.50 46.89
CA ILE A 782 40.49 48.66 46.27
C ILE A 782 39.92 47.28 45.89
N GLN A 783 40.74 46.33 45.45
CA GLN A 783 40.30 44.94 45.22
C GLN A 783 39.90 44.24 46.52
N GLU A 784 40.68 44.41 47.60
CA GLU A 784 40.37 43.89 48.93
C GLU A 784 39.10 44.54 49.52
N ASP A 785 38.95 45.87 49.41
CA ASP A 785 37.74 46.60 49.79
C ASP A 785 36.53 46.18 48.93
N VAL A 786 36.68 45.95 47.61
CA VAL A 786 35.60 45.45 46.74
C VAL A 786 35.19 44.02 47.14
N GLN A 787 36.13 43.13 47.45
CA GLN A 787 35.81 41.79 47.97
C GLN A 787 35.09 41.90 49.33
N ALA A 788 35.60 42.73 50.24
CA ALA A 788 34.97 42.97 51.54
C ALA A 788 33.61 43.68 51.44
N GLN A 789 33.31 44.43 50.38
CA GLN A 789 31.98 44.95 50.08
C GLN A 789 31.07 43.88 49.44
N GLY A 790 31.61 42.98 48.62
CA GLY A 790 30.91 41.78 48.13
C GLY A 790 30.41 40.92 49.30
N GLU A 791 31.29 40.57 50.24
CA GLU A 791 30.89 39.84 51.45
C GLU A 791 29.88 40.58 52.35
N LYS A 792 29.89 41.93 52.33
CA LYS A 792 28.89 42.74 53.05
C LYS A 792 27.56 42.76 52.31
N MET A 793 27.56 42.82 50.98
CA MET A 793 26.38 42.68 50.13
C MET A 793 25.73 41.31 50.31
N GLU A 794 26.50 40.22 50.31
CA GLU A 794 25.96 38.89 50.58
C GLU A 794 25.38 38.78 52.00
N ARG A 795 26.09 39.30 53.02
CA ARG A 795 25.56 39.34 54.40
C ARG A 795 24.33 40.24 54.55
N ALA A 796 24.25 41.35 53.83
CA ALA A 796 23.09 42.23 53.81
C ALA A 796 21.88 41.56 53.14
N ASN A 797 22.09 40.91 51.99
CA ASN A 797 21.06 40.14 51.28
C ASN A 797 20.58 38.93 52.12
N GLN A 798 21.48 38.22 52.79
CA GLN A 798 21.12 37.15 53.73
C GLN A 798 20.37 37.69 54.96
N ALA A 799 20.74 38.86 55.48
CA ALA A 799 20.03 39.50 56.58
C ALA A 799 18.63 40.00 56.15
N LEU A 800 18.49 40.49 54.91
CA LEU A 800 17.23 40.86 54.29
C LEU A 800 16.34 39.63 54.06
N GLU A 801 16.88 38.53 53.52
CA GLU A 801 16.19 37.24 53.45
C GLU A 801 15.69 36.78 54.83
N VAL A 802 16.54 36.84 55.86
CA VAL A 802 16.17 36.45 57.23
C VAL A 802 15.13 37.39 57.83
N SER A 803 15.13 38.68 57.50
CA SER A 803 14.09 39.62 57.97
C SER A 803 12.76 39.39 57.27
N VAL A 804 12.75 39.19 55.95
CA VAL A 804 11.57 38.84 55.15
C VAL A 804 10.99 37.49 55.61
N ARG A 805 11.83 36.44 55.74
CA ARG A 805 11.41 35.12 56.26
C ARG A 805 10.89 35.19 57.70
N ARG A 806 11.33 36.15 58.52
CA ARG A 806 10.75 36.39 59.86
C ARG A 806 9.40 37.11 59.78
N ALA A 807 9.22 38.05 58.86
CA ALA A 807 7.94 38.73 58.65
C ALA A 807 6.85 37.77 58.14
N THR A 808 7.18 36.93 57.15
CA THR A 808 6.25 35.90 56.63
C THR A 808 5.87 34.88 57.70
N ASN A 809 6.86 34.40 58.48
CA ASN A 809 6.61 33.43 59.55
C ASN A 809 5.86 34.02 60.77
N ALA A 810 5.72 35.34 60.85
CA ALA A 810 4.90 36.03 61.85
C ALA A 810 3.44 36.26 61.41
N GLY A 811 3.05 35.81 60.21
CA GLY A 811 1.68 35.91 59.71
C GLY A 811 1.33 37.27 59.10
N VAL A 812 2.32 38.06 58.68
CA VAL A 812 2.10 39.33 57.97
C VAL A 812 2.06 39.08 56.47
N GLU A 813 1.03 39.59 55.78
CA GLU A 813 0.96 39.53 54.32
C GLU A 813 2.04 40.43 53.68
N MET A 814 2.84 39.85 52.79
CA MET A 814 3.95 40.50 52.09
C MET A 814 3.66 40.60 50.58
N ALA A 815 2.50 41.15 50.23
CA ALA A 815 2.27 41.70 48.90
C ALA A 815 3.13 42.97 48.71
N GLU A 816 3.41 43.36 47.47
CA GLU A 816 4.31 44.49 47.16
C GLU A 816 3.85 45.81 47.84
N ASP A 817 2.54 46.09 47.79
CA ASP A 817 1.91 47.28 48.44
C ASP A 817 1.60 47.11 49.95
N SER A 818 2.04 46.02 50.59
CA SER A 818 1.83 45.83 52.03
C SER A 818 2.59 46.89 52.82
N ALA A 819 1.93 47.52 53.80
CA ALA A 819 2.55 48.58 54.62
C ALA A 819 3.82 48.12 55.35
N ALA A 820 3.94 46.82 55.70
CA ALA A 820 5.14 46.25 56.29
C ALA A 820 6.26 46.04 55.24
N SER A 821 5.90 45.64 54.01
CA SER A 821 6.82 45.52 52.88
C SER A 821 7.38 46.90 52.50
N LEU A 822 6.50 47.89 52.33
CA LEU A 822 6.86 49.28 52.04
C LEU A 822 7.70 49.93 53.14
N ASP A 823 7.43 49.68 54.43
CA ASP A 823 8.25 50.19 55.53
C ASP A 823 9.65 49.56 55.57
N ILE A 824 9.78 48.25 55.30
CA ILE A 824 11.08 47.57 55.16
C ILE A 824 11.84 48.11 53.93
N MET A 825 11.18 48.21 52.78
CA MET A 825 11.77 48.72 51.53
C MET A 825 12.20 50.19 51.66
N THR A 826 11.38 51.03 52.30
CA THR A 826 11.69 52.45 52.53
C THR A 826 12.85 52.62 53.51
N ARG A 827 12.98 51.74 54.52
CA ARG A 827 14.15 51.73 55.41
C ARG A 827 15.41 51.28 54.68
N ALA A 828 15.34 50.21 53.89
CA ALA A 828 16.47 49.74 53.08
C ALA A 828 16.95 50.84 52.10
N LEU A 829 16.04 51.44 51.33
CA LEU A 829 16.35 52.56 50.43
C LEU A 829 16.87 53.80 51.17
N ARG A 830 16.42 54.06 52.41
CA ARG A 830 16.94 55.16 53.23
C ARG A 830 18.36 54.91 53.71
N ASP A 831 18.65 53.70 54.18
CA ASP A 831 19.99 53.30 54.64
C ASP A 831 20.96 53.20 53.46
N GLU A 832 20.50 52.76 52.28
CA GLU A 832 21.25 52.77 51.02
C GLU A 832 21.58 54.21 50.59
N ASN A 833 20.60 55.11 50.53
CA ASN A 833 20.84 56.53 50.24
C ASN A 833 21.82 57.17 51.25
N GLN A 834 21.70 56.86 52.54
CA GLN A 834 22.65 57.32 53.56
C GLN A 834 24.06 56.73 53.36
N SER A 835 24.17 55.46 52.94
CA SER A 835 25.44 54.83 52.59
C SER A 835 26.09 55.53 51.39
N VAL A 836 25.33 55.81 50.33
CA VAL A 836 25.80 56.53 49.13
C VAL A 836 26.23 57.97 49.46
N ILE A 837 25.46 58.70 50.27
CA ILE A 837 25.80 60.06 50.72
C ILE A 837 27.08 60.05 51.57
N HIS A 838 27.26 59.06 52.45
CA HIS A 838 28.48 58.90 53.24
C HIS A 838 29.68 58.49 52.36
N ALA A 839 29.48 57.66 51.34
CA ALA A 839 30.54 57.28 50.40
C ALA A 839 30.99 58.47 49.55
N LEU A 840 30.05 59.25 49.00
CA LEU A 840 30.34 60.50 48.28
C LEU A 840 31.04 61.52 49.17
N ALA A 841 30.56 61.72 50.40
CA ALA A 841 31.15 62.65 51.35
C ALA A 841 32.60 62.28 51.76
N ASN A 842 32.95 61.00 51.76
CA ASN A 842 34.32 60.53 52.00
C ASN A 842 35.17 60.60 50.72
N ALA A 843 34.63 60.26 49.54
CA ALA A 843 35.36 60.36 48.27
C ALA A 843 35.70 61.81 47.90
N LEU A 844 34.86 62.78 48.30
CA LEU A 844 35.12 64.21 48.16
C LEU A 844 36.00 64.79 49.28
N GLN A 845 36.40 64.00 50.27
CA GLN A 845 37.17 64.48 51.43
C GLN A 845 38.59 64.93 51.06
N ASP A 846 39.16 64.35 50.00
CA ASP A 846 40.45 64.75 49.42
C ASP A 846 40.34 65.97 48.46
N HIS A 847 39.13 66.50 48.25
CA HIS A 847 38.81 67.68 47.43
C HIS A 847 38.13 68.77 48.26
N SER A 848 38.77 69.09 49.40
CA SER A 848 38.21 69.86 50.51
C SER A 848 38.00 71.35 50.27
N GLU A 849 38.74 71.98 49.34
CA GLU A 849 38.69 73.44 49.12
C GLU A 849 37.58 73.86 48.12
N ASP A 850 37.36 73.10 47.04
CA ASP A 850 36.43 73.47 45.96
C ASP A 850 35.10 72.70 45.98
N VAL A 851 35.16 71.35 45.96
CA VAL A 851 33.99 70.52 45.61
C VAL A 851 33.21 70.07 46.85
N LEU A 852 33.91 69.75 47.94
CA LEU A 852 33.27 69.34 49.19
C LEU A 852 32.33 70.43 49.77
N PRO A 853 32.69 71.73 49.82
CA PRO A 853 31.79 72.77 50.35
C PRO A 853 30.55 72.96 49.46
N LEU A 854 30.70 72.84 48.14
CA LEU A 854 29.58 72.91 47.20
C LEU A 854 28.60 71.74 47.41
N PHE A 855 29.12 70.51 47.53
CA PHE A 855 28.31 69.33 47.84
C PHE A 855 27.58 69.47 49.18
N GLU A 856 28.27 69.90 50.24
CA GLU A 856 27.65 70.11 51.55
C GLU A 856 26.58 71.22 51.53
N SER A 857 26.78 72.28 50.74
CA SER A 857 25.77 73.33 50.53
C SER A 857 24.52 72.81 49.80
N LEU A 858 24.68 71.96 48.79
CA LEU A 858 23.57 71.34 48.05
C LEU A 858 22.79 70.35 48.91
N CYS A 859 23.47 69.54 49.73
CA CYS A 859 22.82 68.68 50.72
C CYS A 859 22.00 69.51 51.72
N ALA A 860 22.55 70.61 52.23
CA ALA A 860 21.85 71.51 53.14
C ALA A 860 20.62 72.18 52.48
N GLU A 861 20.76 72.68 51.25
CA GLU A 861 19.68 73.33 50.48
C GLU A 861 18.50 72.38 50.22
N LYS A 862 18.77 71.08 50.00
CA LYS A 862 17.72 70.05 49.81
C LYS A 862 17.29 69.38 51.12
N GLY A 863 17.77 69.83 52.28
CA GLY A 863 17.39 69.30 53.59
C GLY A 863 17.91 67.87 53.89
N ILE A 864 18.93 67.43 53.17
CA ILE A 864 19.51 66.08 53.27
C ILE A 864 20.64 66.08 54.30
N THR A 865 20.44 65.37 55.42
CA THR A 865 21.43 65.32 56.50
C THR A 865 22.53 64.29 56.24
N LYS A 866 23.78 64.76 56.18
CA LYS A 866 25.00 63.94 56.04
C LYS A 866 25.16 62.99 57.25
N PRO A 867 25.22 61.66 57.06
CA PRO A 867 25.52 60.72 58.13
C PRO A 867 26.97 60.91 58.63
N SER A 868 27.16 61.06 59.94
CA SER A 868 28.49 61.21 60.57
C SER A 868 29.18 59.87 60.90
N ARG A 869 28.53 58.76 60.55
CA ARG A 869 29.00 57.37 60.66
C ARG A 869 28.36 56.55 59.53
N PRO A 870 28.98 55.43 59.10
CA PRO A 870 28.35 54.52 58.14
C PRO A 870 27.08 53.90 58.75
N PRO A 871 26.01 53.66 57.97
CA PRO A 871 24.80 53.00 58.45
C PRO A 871 25.15 51.58 58.94
N SER A 872 24.73 51.28 60.17
CA SER A 872 25.41 50.27 61.00
C SER A 872 24.78 48.88 60.92
N GLY A 873 25.22 48.07 59.94
CA GLY A 873 24.95 46.63 59.86
C GLY A 873 26.15 45.78 60.32
N ALA A 874 25.95 44.97 61.39
CA ALA A 874 26.78 43.81 61.77
C ALA A 874 28.32 43.95 61.86
N SER A 875 28.79 44.53 62.98
CA SER A 875 29.99 44.12 63.77
C SER A 875 31.06 43.20 63.14
N SER A 876 32.27 43.73 62.95
CA SER A 876 33.53 42.97 63.15
C SER A 876 34.70 43.91 63.55
N ARG A 877 35.57 43.48 64.48
CA ARG A 877 36.74 44.24 64.97
C ARG A 877 37.97 44.01 64.07
N PRO A 878 38.78 45.04 63.77
CA PRO A 878 40.20 44.88 63.48
C PRO A 878 41.06 44.88 64.75
N GLY A 879 42.19 44.16 64.71
CA GLY A 879 43.18 44.10 65.79
C GLY A 879 44.23 45.21 65.73
N SER A 880 45.06 45.31 66.78
CA SER A 880 46.04 46.40 66.95
C SER A 880 47.44 46.10 66.36
N GLY A 881 48.05 47.09 65.70
CA GLY A 881 49.49 47.17 65.40
C GLY A 881 50.02 48.59 65.66
N ARG A 882 51.30 48.74 66.08
CA ARG A 882 51.88 50.04 66.50
C ARG A 882 53.27 50.32 65.86
N SER A 883 53.33 51.33 65.00
CA SER A 883 54.52 52.15 64.69
C SER A 883 54.05 53.29 63.76
N ASN A 884 54.03 54.58 64.08
CA ASN A 884 54.82 55.49 64.91
C ASN A 884 56.07 56.08 64.23
N SER A 885 56.23 57.40 64.37
CA SER A 885 57.33 58.28 63.93
C SER A 885 57.72 58.29 62.44
N ALA A 886 57.20 59.28 61.72
CA ALA A 886 57.97 60.04 60.73
C ALA A 886 58.08 61.49 61.24
N LEU A 887 59.30 61.98 61.45
CA LEU A 887 59.55 63.33 61.95
C LEU A 887 60.48 64.06 60.98
N ALA A 888 60.00 65.14 60.37
CA ALA A 888 60.80 65.96 59.47
C ALA A 888 61.60 67.01 60.24
N LEU A 889 62.83 67.32 59.80
CA LEU A 889 63.30 68.69 59.57
C LEU A 889 64.70 68.74 58.91
N ARG A 890 64.79 69.37 57.72
CA ARG A 890 65.90 70.27 57.24
C ARG A 890 67.35 69.70 57.22
N THR A 891 68.34 70.26 56.52
CA THR A 891 68.60 71.65 56.05
C THR A 891 69.20 71.72 54.63
N ARG A 892 69.41 72.94 54.12
CA ARG A 892 70.43 73.22 53.09
C ARG A 892 71.84 72.87 53.62
N GLY A 893 72.81 72.62 52.72
CA GLY A 893 74.24 72.49 53.06
C GLY A 893 74.90 73.84 53.43
N PRO A 894 76.24 73.95 53.55
CA PRO A 894 77.32 72.99 53.22
C PRO A 894 77.52 71.88 54.29
N SER A 895 78.41 70.90 54.15
CA SER A 895 79.51 70.71 53.16
C SER A 895 79.39 69.41 52.39
#